data_AF-A0AAD6NZ77-F1
#
_entry.id   AF-A0AAD6NZ77-F1
#
_cell.length_a   1.000
_cell.length_b   1.000
_cell.length_c   1.000
_cell.angle_alpha   90.00
_cell.angle_beta   90.00
_cell.angle_gamma   90.00
#
_symmetry.space_group_name_H-M   'P 1'
#
loop_
_entity.id
_entity.type
_entity.pdbx_description
1 polymer ?
#
loop_
_entity_poly.entity_id
_entity_poly.type
_entity_poly.pdbx_seq_one_letter_code
_entity_poly.pdbx_strand_id
1 'polypeptide(L)'
;MGDIELCRLFSLSEEFKYVTVRQDEKMELAKLLDRVPIPIKESLEEPSAKINVLLQAYISQLKLEGLSLTSDMVFITQSAGRLMRALFEIVLKRGWAQLAEKALNLCKMVNKRMWSVQTPLRQFHGIPNEILMKLEKKDLSWERYYDLKPQEIGELIRFPKMGRTLYKFIHQFPKLNLAAHVQPITRTVLRVELTITADFQWEDNVHGYVEPFWVIVEDNDGDYILHHEYFMLKKQYVDEHHVVDLTLNFTVPIYEPLPPQYFIRVVSDKWLGSQTVLPVSFRHLILPEKYPPPTELLDLQPLPVTALRNPSYEALYQDFKHFNPVQTQVFTVLYNTDDNVLVAAPTGSGKTICAEFAILRNHHKGPESVMRAVYIAPLEAIAKERYRDWERKFGRGLGMRVVELTGETATDLKLLEKGQIIISTPEKWDALSRRWKQRKYVQQVSLFIIDELHLIGGQGGPVLEVIVSRMRYIASQIENKIRIVALSSSLANAKDLGEWIGATSHGLFNFPPGVRPVPLEIHIQGVDIANFEARMQAMTKPTYTSIVQHAKNEKPAIVFVPTRKHVRLAAVDLMTYSSMDGGEKPPFLLRSIEEMEPFLGKIQEEMLRATLHHGVGYLHEGLSSLDQEVVSQLFEAGWIQVCVMSSSMCWGVPLSAHLVVVMGTQYYDGQENAHTDYPVTDLLQMMGHASRPLLDNSGKCVIFCHAPRKEYYKKFLYEAFPVESHLHHFLHDNFNAEVVAGVIENKQDAVDYLTWTFTYRRLTQNPNYYNLQGVSHRHLSDHLSELVENTLTDLERSKCVAIEEDMDLSPLNLGMIASYYYISYTTIERFSSSLTPKTKMKGLLEILSSASEYAQLPIRPGEDEVLRRLINHQRFSFENPRYADPHVKANVLLQAHFSRQSVGGNLALDQREVLLSGSRLLQAMVDVISSNGWLSLALLAMEVSQMVTQGIWERDSMLLQLPHFTKDMAKKCQENPGKSIETVFDLVEMEDDERRELLQMSDSQLLDIVRFCNRFPNIDMSYEVMDGDNVRAGEDITLLVTLERDLEGRTEVGPVDSPRYPKAKEEGWWLVVGDTKSNQLLAIKRVSLQRKSKVKLEFAAPADTGRKSYTLYFMCDSYLGCDQEYNFSVDVGEAAGLDEE
;
A
#
# COMPACT_ATOMS: atom_id res chain seq x y z
N MET A 1 19.17 39.06 -15.68
CA MET A 1 18.39 40.20 -15.16
C MET A 1 18.73 40.35 -13.68
N GLY A 2 19.21 41.51 -13.23
CA GLY A 2 19.54 41.78 -11.83
C GLY A 2 18.41 42.53 -11.10
N ASP A 3 18.65 42.89 -9.84
CA ASP A 3 17.66 43.58 -9.00
C ASP A 3 17.25 44.94 -9.58
N ILE A 4 18.19 45.62 -10.24
CA ILE A 4 17.95 46.89 -10.95
C ILE A 4 16.87 46.70 -12.02
N GLU A 5 17.05 45.70 -12.89
CA GLU A 5 16.11 45.46 -13.97
C GLU A 5 14.76 44.92 -13.46
N LEU A 6 14.74 44.18 -12.34
CA LEU A 6 13.51 43.69 -11.73
C LEU A 6 12.66 44.84 -11.15
N CYS A 7 13.28 45.76 -10.42
CA CYS A 7 12.60 46.97 -9.92
C CYS A 7 12.13 47.88 -11.06
N ARG A 8 12.92 47.98 -12.13
CA ARG A 8 12.51 48.67 -13.36
C ARG A 8 11.28 48.01 -14.00
N LEU A 9 11.31 46.70 -14.20
CA LEU A 9 10.21 45.96 -14.81
C LEU A 9 8.91 46.15 -14.01
N PHE A 10 8.99 46.09 -12.68
CA PHE A 10 7.89 46.41 -11.80
C PHE A 10 7.35 47.83 -12.01
N SER A 11 8.24 48.83 -12.13
CA SER A 11 7.85 50.23 -12.32
C SER A 11 7.11 50.50 -13.64
N LEU A 12 7.24 49.60 -14.62
CA LEU A 12 6.58 49.68 -15.92
C LEU A 12 5.20 48.99 -15.97
N SER A 13 4.68 48.53 -14.83
CA SER A 13 3.37 47.87 -14.76
C SER A 13 2.24 48.82 -15.17
N GLU A 14 1.26 48.29 -15.92
CA GLU A 14 0.13 49.05 -16.46
C GLU A 14 -0.74 49.66 -15.35
N GLU A 15 -0.77 49.04 -14.17
CA GLU A 15 -1.41 49.56 -12.96
C GLU A 15 -0.91 50.95 -12.56
N PHE A 16 0.31 51.30 -12.95
CA PHE A 16 0.95 52.58 -12.59
C PHE A 16 0.93 53.62 -13.71
N LYS A 17 0.22 53.37 -14.82
CA LYS A 17 0.22 54.25 -16.00
C LYS A 17 -0.18 55.71 -15.74
N TYR A 18 -0.98 55.95 -14.70
CA TYR A 18 -1.45 57.28 -14.33
C TYR A 18 -0.60 57.95 -13.24
N VAL A 19 0.44 57.27 -12.74
CA VAL A 19 1.41 57.89 -11.84
C VAL A 19 2.25 58.86 -12.67
N THR A 20 2.34 60.11 -12.22
CA THR A 20 3.14 61.14 -12.88
C THR A 20 4.08 61.80 -11.89
N VAL A 21 5.21 62.32 -12.36
CA VAL A 21 6.14 63.12 -11.54
C VAL A 21 5.65 64.56 -11.48
N ARG A 22 5.27 65.04 -10.28
CA ARG A 22 4.85 66.44 -10.08
C ARG A 22 6.07 67.32 -9.78
N GLN A 23 6.03 68.61 -10.14
CA GLN A 23 7.18 69.51 -10.00
C GLN A 23 7.57 69.78 -8.53
N ASP A 24 6.58 69.87 -7.65
CA ASP A 24 6.72 70.04 -6.20
C ASP A 24 7.34 68.83 -5.50
N GLU A 25 7.31 67.66 -6.13
CA GLU A 25 7.85 66.40 -5.59
C GLU A 25 9.31 66.15 -6.02
N LYS A 26 9.79 66.78 -7.10
CA LYS A 26 11.11 66.48 -7.70
C LYS A 26 12.26 66.64 -6.71
N MET A 27 12.23 67.67 -5.87
CA MET A 27 13.30 67.91 -4.89
C MET A 27 13.34 66.82 -3.80
N GLU A 28 12.18 66.34 -3.37
CA GLU A 28 12.10 65.24 -2.39
C GLU A 28 12.52 63.91 -3.04
N LEU A 29 12.04 63.63 -4.27
CA LEU A 29 12.44 62.45 -5.04
C LEU A 29 13.95 62.39 -5.29
N ALA A 30 14.60 63.52 -5.60
CA ALA A 30 16.05 63.57 -5.78
C ALA A 30 16.79 63.19 -4.49
N LYS A 31 16.34 63.69 -3.33
CA LYS A 31 16.91 63.30 -2.02
C LYS A 31 16.72 61.82 -1.70
N LEU A 32 15.60 61.23 -2.12
CA LEU A 32 15.32 59.80 -1.94
C LEU A 32 16.17 58.94 -2.89
N LEU A 33 16.37 59.40 -4.13
CA LEU A 33 17.21 58.72 -5.14
C LEU A 33 18.62 58.45 -4.60
N ASP A 34 19.20 59.40 -3.85
CA ASP A 34 20.54 59.25 -3.24
C ASP A 34 20.56 58.27 -2.05
N ARG A 35 19.39 57.86 -1.54
CA ARG A 35 19.25 57.05 -0.31
C ARG A 35 18.73 55.65 -0.55
N VAL A 36 18.24 55.34 -1.76
CA VAL A 36 17.74 54.00 -2.10
C VAL A 36 18.90 53.06 -2.45
N PRO A 37 18.85 51.79 -2.02
CA PRO A 37 19.99 50.89 -2.14
C PRO A 37 20.19 50.29 -3.53
N ILE A 38 19.13 50.17 -4.34
CA ILE A 38 19.20 49.62 -5.70
C ILE A 38 19.26 50.80 -6.70
N PRO A 39 20.32 50.89 -7.54
CA PRO A 39 20.44 51.96 -8.52
C PRO A 39 19.26 52.05 -9.48
N ILE A 40 18.88 53.27 -9.83
CA ILE A 40 17.78 53.58 -10.77
C ILE A 40 18.42 54.19 -12.03
N LYS A 41 18.13 53.61 -13.20
CA LYS A 41 18.77 54.00 -14.48
C LYS A 41 17.96 55.07 -15.22
N GLU A 42 16.68 55.20 -14.85
CA GLU A 42 15.71 56.11 -15.43
C GLU A 42 15.96 57.56 -15.01
N SER A 43 15.56 58.51 -15.86
CA SER A 43 15.59 59.93 -15.47
C SER A 43 14.55 60.22 -14.38
N LEU A 44 14.86 61.15 -13.46
CA LEU A 44 13.96 61.58 -12.39
C LEU A 44 12.62 62.15 -12.94
N GLU A 45 12.58 62.53 -14.21
CA GLU A 45 11.35 63.02 -14.86
C GLU A 45 10.41 61.89 -15.32
N GLU A 46 10.91 60.66 -15.37
CA GLU A 46 10.11 59.50 -15.77
C GLU A 46 9.27 58.97 -14.59
N PRO A 47 7.98 58.64 -14.81
CA PRO A 47 7.15 57.99 -13.80
C PRO A 47 7.74 56.70 -13.23
N SER A 48 8.43 55.92 -14.07
CA SER A 48 9.14 54.69 -13.69
C SER A 48 10.15 54.93 -12.58
N ALA A 49 10.94 56.02 -12.67
CA ALA A 49 11.90 56.41 -11.63
C ALA A 49 11.18 56.71 -10.31
N LYS A 50 10.10 57.50 -10.35
CA LYS A 50 9.28 57.79 -9.15
C LYS A 50 8.73 56.52 -8.51
N ILE A 51 8.15 55.60 -9.29
CA ILE A 51 7.58 54.36 -8.77
C ILE A 51 8.65 53.49 -8.13
N ASN A 52 9.81 53.37 -8.78
CA ASN A 52 10.95 52.60 -8.28
C ASN A 52 11.50 53.19 -6.96
N VAL A 53 11.73 54.52 -6.91
CA VAL A 53 12.14 55.22 -5.68
C VAL A 53 11.15 54.97 -4.54
N LEU A 54 9.85 55.11 -4.80
CA LEU A 54 8.81 54.96 -3.77
C LEU A 54 8.71 53.52 -3.25
N LEU A 55 8.88 52.51 -4.12
CA LEU A 55 8.95 51.11 -3.69
C LEU A 55 10.15 50.90 -2.76
N GLN A 56 11.33 51.37 -3.14
CA GLN A 56 12.54 51.19 -2.34
C GLN A 56 12.50 52.00 -1.04
N ALA A 57 11.91 53.20 -1.06
CA ALA A 57 11.67 54.02 0.12
C ALA A 57 10.73 53.32 1.12
N TYR A 58 9.70 52.64 0.61
CA TYR A 58 8.79 51.84 1.42
C TYR A 58 9.48 50.66 2.12
N ILE A 59 10.29 49.89 1.38
CA ILE A 59 11.07 48.76 1.94
C ILE A 59 12.09 49.28 2.97
N SER A 60 12.70 50.43 2.69
CA SER A 60 13.67 51.09 3.58
C SER A 60 13.04 51.81 4.78
N GLN A 61 11.71 51.86 4.87
CA GLN A 61 10.96 52.59 5.90
C GLN A 61 11.34 54.09 6.00
N LEU A 62 11.64 54.72 4.84
CA LEU A 62 11.92 56.15 4.80
C LEU A 62 10.64 56.96 5.02
N LYS A 63 10.77 58.07 5.74
CA LYS A 63 9.68 59.04 5.93
C LYS A 63 9.61 59.97 4.73
N LEU A 64 8.39 60.22 4.26
CA LEU A 64 8.07 61.18 3.21
C LEU A 64 7.46 62.45 3.83
N GLU A 65 7.81 63.61 3.30
CA GLU A 65 7.29 64.92 3.72
C GLU A 65 6.02 65.28 2.91
N GLY A 66 5.99 64.94 1.62
CA GLY A 66 4.84 65.18 0.74
C GLY A 66 3.66 64.23 0.97
N LEU A 67 2.46 64.80 1.18
CA LEU A 67 1.20 64.04 1.26
C LEU A 67 0.90 63.29 -0.05
N SER A 68 1.23 63.92 -1.18
CA SER A 68 1.01 63.37 -2.52
C SER A 68 1.91 62.15 -2.79
N LEU A 69 3.19 62.22 -2.45
CA LEU A 69 4.12 61.08 -2.51
C LEU A 69 3.74 59.96 -1.54
N THR A 70 3.23 60.31 -0.35
CA THR A 70 2.73 59.31 0.60
C THR A 70 1.54 58.55 0.04
N SER A 71 0.59 59.25 -0.59
CA SER A 71 -0.55 58.62 -1.26
C SER A 71 -0.11 57.71 -2.41
N ASP A 72 0.82 58.19 -3.24
CA ASP A 72 1.34 57.40 -4.37
C ASP A 72 2.12 56.17 -3.88
N MET A 73 2.91 56.28 -2.81
CA MET A 73 3.61 55.15 -2.18
C MET A 73 2.63 54.10 -1.65
N VAL A 74 1.53 54.50 -1.02
CA VAL A 74 0.49 53.56 -0.55
C VAL A 74 -0.14 52.84 -1.74
N PHE A 75 -0.50 53.54 -2.81
CA PHE A 75 -1.08 52.94 -4.00
C PHE A 75 -0.13 51.92 -4.67
N ILE A 76 1.14 52.29 -4.83
CA ILE A 76 2.18 51.42 -5.41
C ILE A 76 2.36 50.16 -4.56
N THR A 77 2.47 50.31 -3.24
CA THR A 77 2.79 49.20 -2.33
C THR A 77 1.62 48.25 -2.11
N GLN A 78 0.37 48.74 -2.15
CA GLN A 78 -0.83 47.89 -2.18
C GLN A 78 -0.88 46.99 -3.42
N SER A 79 -0.36 47.46 -4.55
CA SER A 79 -0.26 46.66 -5.79
C SER A 79 1.02 45.83 -5.86
N ALA A 80 2.07 46.22 -5.13
CA ALA A 80 3.39 45.59 -5.19
C ALA A 80 3.38 44.11 -4.84
N GLY A 81 2.64 43.70 -3.81
CA GLY A 81 2.57 42.29 -3.40
C GLY A 81 2.10 41.36 -4.52
N ARG A 82 0.97 41.67 -5.17
CA ARG A 82 0.43 40.84 -6.26
C ARG A 82 1.29 40.87 -7.52
N LEU A 83 1.86 42.03 -7.85
CA LEU A 83 2.67 42.21 -9.06
C LEU A 83 4.02 41.48 -8.94
N MET A 84 4.69 41.62 -7.80
CA MET A 84 5.93 40.88 -7.53
C MET A 84 5.67 39.37 -7.48
N ARG A 85 4.53 38.95 -6.92
CA ARG A 85 4.16 37.53 -6.90
C ARG A 85 3.95 36.98 -8.31
N ALA A 86 3.25 37.73 -9.17
CA ALA A 86 3.07 37.35 -10.56
C ALA A 86 4.41 37.24 -11.32
N LEU A 87 5.34 38.19 -11.09
CA LEU A 87 6.69 38.12 -11.64
C LEU A 87 7.43 36.87 -11.17
N PHE A 88 7.40 36.57 -9.86
CA PHE A 88 8.00 35.36 -9.31
C PHE A 88 7.43 34.10 -9.98
N GLU A 89 6.11 33.96 -10.09
CA GLU A 89 5.48 32.77 -10.69
C GLU A 89 5.81 32.61 -12.18
N ILE A 90 5.87 33.71 -12.95
CA ILE A 90 6.29 33.68 -14.35
C ILE A 90 7.73 33.15 -14.46
N VAL A 91 8.63 33.67 -13.63
CA VAL A 91 10.06 33.33 -13.66
C VAL A 91 10.30 31.90 -13.18
N LEU A 92 9.59 31.47 -12.13
CA LEU A 92 9.61 30.11 -11.61
C LEU A 92 9.18 29.11 -12.69
N LYS A 93 8.06 29.38 -13.40
CA LYS A 93 7.56 28.51 -14.48
C LYS A 93 8.47 28.46 -15.70
N ARG A 94 9.20 29.54 -15.99
CA ARG A 94 10.23 29.55 -17.04
C ARG A 94 11.50 28.81 -16.65
N GLY A 95 11.64 28.46 -15.37
CA GLY A 95 12.75 27.69 -14.85
C GLY A 95 14.03 28.50 -14.69
N TRP A 96 13.94 29.81 -14.43
CA TRP A 96 15.12 30.69 -14.26
C TRP A 96 15.47 30.83 -12.77
N ALA A 97 16.42 30.04 -12.28
CA ALA A 97 16.69 29.87 -10.84
C ALA A 97 17.11 31.18 -10.15
N GLN A 98 18.20 31.83 -10.60
CA GLN A 98 18.68 33.08 -9.98
C GLN A 98 17.63 34.19 -9.96
N LEU A 99 16.83 34.31 -11.03
CA LEU A 99 15.81 35.35 -11.11
C LEU A 99 14.59 35.01 -10.24
N ALA A 100 14.25 33.72 -10.11
CA ALA A 100 13.17 33.27 -9.23
C ALA A 100 13.51 33.56 -7.77
N GLU A 101 14.75 33.29 -7.36
CA GLU A 101 15.26 33.63 -6.02
C GLU A 101 15.13 35.14 -5.75
N LYS A 102 15.63 35.97 -6.67
CA LYS A 102 15.57 37.45 -6.54
C LYS A 102 14.12 37.95 -6.48
N ALA A 103 13.25 37.45 -7.35
CA ALA A 103 11.83 37.81 -7.37
C ALA A 103 11.12 37.40 -6.07
N LEU A 104 11.38 36.19 -5.56
CA LEU A 104 10.81 35.73 -4.29
C LEU A 104 11.32 36.57 -3.11
N ASN A 105 12.61 36.87 -3.07
CA ASN A 105 13.18 37.73 -2.04
C ASN A 105 12.58 39.14 -2.10
N LEU A 106 12.36 39.70 -3.29
CA LEU A 106 11.71 41.01 -3.43
C LEU A 106 10.24 40.97 -2.96
N CYS A 107 9.51 39.89 -3.23
CA CYS A 107 8.17 39.68 -2.65
C CYS A 107 8.20 39.75 -1.12
N LYS A 108 9.13 39.03 -0.50
CA LYS A 108 9.31 39.02 0.96
C LYS A 108 9.74 40.38 1.50
N MET A 109 10.66 41.06 0.84
CA MET A 109 11.15 42.39 1.24
C MET A 109 10.03 43.43 1.21
N VAL A 110 9.15 43.38 0.20
CA VAL A 110 7.94 44.21 0.14
C VAL A 110 7.00 43.86 1.29
N ASN A 111 6.67 42.59 1.50
CA ASN A 111 5.72 42.16 2.53
C ASN A 111 6.21 42.43 3.96
N LYS A 112 7.51 42.21 4.22
CA LYS A 112 8.13 42.39 5.54
C LYS A 112 8.66 43.80 5.78
N ARG A 113 8.64 44.67 4.76
CA ARG A 113 9.13 46.06 4.79
C ARG A 113 10.56 46.15 5.33
N MET A 114 11.44 45.31 4.80
CA MET A 114 12.84 45.24 5.18
C MET A 114 13.69 44.67 4.04
N TRP A 115 14.99 44.92 4.05
CA TRP A 115 15.93 44.37 3.09
C TRP A 115 16.52 43.04 3.58
N SER A 116 16.95 42.17 2.64
CA SER A 116 17.55 40.86 2.94
C SER A 116 18.86 40.92 3.73
N VAL A 117 19.59 42.03 3.64
CA VAL A 117 20.84 42.27 4.39
C VAL A 117 20.62 42.59 5.87
N GLN A 118 19.38 42.87 6.28
CA GLN A 118 19.05 43.19 7.66
C GLN A 118 18.83 41.92 8.48
N THR A 119 18.95 42.03 9.82
CA THR A 119 18.81 40.84 10.68
C THR A 119 17.40 40.22 10.55
N PRO A 120 17.28 38.89 10.38
CA PRO A 120 15.98 38.21 10.33
C PRO A 120 15.09 38.47 11.55
N LEU A 121 15.69 38.82 12.69
CA LEU A 121 14.98 39.17 13.93
C LEU A 121 14.03 40.37 13.79
N ARG A 122 14.20 41.21 12.76
CA ARG A 122 13.25 42.30 12.46
C ARG A 122 11.84 41.80 12.17
N GLN A 123 11.69 40.53 11.80
CA GLN A 123 10.39 39.91 11.49
C GLN A 123 9.59 39.55 12.75
N PHE A 124 10.20 39.60 13.95
CA PHE A 124 9.52 39.39 15.22
C PHE A 124 9.06 40.70 15.86
N HIS A 125 7.86 40.69 16.43
CA HIS A 125 7.34 41.81 17.19
C HIS A 125 7.90 41.81 18.62
N GLY A 126 8.15 43.00 19.18
CA GLY A 126 8.60 43.17 20.57
C GLY A 126 10.11 43.32 20.76
N ILE A 127 10.92 43.36 19.69
CA ILE A 127 12.35 43.68 19.77
C ILE A 127 12.56 45.19 19.51
N PRO A 128 13.15 45.95 20.45
CA PRO A 128 13.48 47.35 20.23
C PRO A 128 14.45 47.56 19.05
N ASN A 129 14.20 48.59 18.23
CA ASN A 129 15.07 48.95 17.08
C ASN A 129 16.53 49.17 17.48
N GLU A 130 16.79 49.69 18.67
CA GLU A 130 18.16 49.87 19.19
C GLU A 130 18.91 48.54 19.34
N ILE A 131 18.22 47.46 19.73
CA ILE A 131 18.80 46.13 19.87
C ILE A 131 19.05 45.54 18.48
N LEU A 132 18.10 45.68 17.56
CA LEU A 132 18.24 45.23 16.16
C LEU A 132 19.46 45.89 15.49
N MET A 133 19.62 47.21 15.64
CA MET A 133 20.78 47.94 15.10
C MET A 133 22.10 47.52 15.77
N LYS A 134 22.09 47.16 17.07
CA LYS A 134 23.28 46.62 17.73
C LYS A 134 23.66 45.25 17.18
N LEU A 135 22.69 44.39 16.91
CA LEU A 135 22.92 43.07 16.32
C LEU A 135 23.48 43.20 14.89
N GLU A 136 22.91 44.08 14.07
CA GLU A 136 23.38 44.34 12.70
C GLU A 136 24.81 44.91 12.65
N LYS A 137 25.24 45.66 13.68
CA LYS A 137 26.61 46.17 13.79
C LYS A 137 27.65 45.12 14.18
N LYS A 138 27.24 43.95 14.66
CA LYS A 138 28.15 42.94 15.22
C LYS A 138 28.78 42.01 14.19
N ASP A 139 28.41 42.14 12.92
CA ASP A 139 28.92 41.37 11.77
C ASP A 139 29.07 39.87 12.08
N LEU A 140 28.06 39.31 12.74
CA LEU A 140 27.98 37.89 13.06
C LEU A 140 27.03 37.23 12.07
N SER A 141 27.46 36.13 11.45
CA SER A 141 26.59 35.36 10.55
C SER A 141 25.36 34.85 11.30
N TRP A 142 24.21 34.82 10.62
CA TRP A 142 22.94 34.41 11.21
C TRP A 142 23.01 33.01 11.85
N GLU A 143 23.69 32.08 11.20
CA GLU A 143 23.83 30.69 11.66
C GLU A 143 24.53 30.56 13.02
N ARG A 144 25.49 31.45 13.33
CA ARG A 144 26.22 31.41 14.60
C ARG A 144 25.35 31.78 15.80
N TYR A 145 24.21 32.43 15.59
CA TYR A 145 23.30 32.76 16.69
C TYR A 145 22.65 31.52 17.31
N TYR A 146 22.56 30.40 16.59
CA TYR A 146 22.00 29.14 17.11
C TYR A 146 22.93 28.46 18.12
N ASP A 147 24.25 28.67 18.01
CA ASP A 147 25.25 28.07 18.90
C ASP A 147 25.37 28.81 20.25
N LEU A 148 24.83 30.02 20.35
CA LEU A 148 25.01 30.90 21.51
C LEU A 148 23.97 30.61 22.60
N LYS A 149 24.43 30.53 23.85
CA LYS A 149 23.57 30.43 25.02
C LYS A 149 22.85 31.76 25.29
N PRO A 150 21.70 31.76 26.00
CA PRO A 150 20.98 32.99 26.34
C PRO A 150 21.84 34.06 27.02
N GLN A 151 22.78 33.65 27.87
CA GLN A 151 23.71 34.54 28.57
C GLN A 151 24.66 35.22 27.58
N GLU A 152 25.25 34.45 26.66
CA GLU A 152 26.21 34.92 25.65
C GLU A 152 25.55 35.90 24.67
N ILE A 153 24.31 35.63 24.24
CA ILE A 153 23.52 36.56 23.42
C ILE A 153 23.29 37.89 24.17
N GLY A 154 22.95 37.79 25.46
CA GLY A 154 22.76 38.95 26.33
C GLY A 154 24.03 39.78 26.52
N GLU A 155 25.18 39.14 26.65
CA GLU A 155 26.49 39.79 26.72
C GLU A 155 26.89 40.43 25.39
N LEU A 156 26.64 39.75 24.27
CA LEU A 156 26.96 40.22 22.91
C LEU A 156 26.34 41.59 22.62
N ILE A 157 25.07 41.78 23.02
CA ILE A 157 24.32 43.04 22.85
C ILE A 157 24.49 44.03 24.02
N ARG A 158 25.25 43.64 25.06
CA ARG A 158 25.40 44.36 26.33
C ARG A 158 24.05 44.66 26.99
N PHE A 159 23.12 43.71 26.92
CA PHE A 159 21.80 43.79 27.52
C PHE A 159 21.29 42.40 27.98
N PRO A 160 21.82 41.87 29.10
CA PRO A 160 21.58 40.49 29.55
C PRO A 160 20.09 40.10 29.70
N LYS A 161 19.23 41.06 30.07
CA LYS A 161 17.79 40.84 30.25
C LYS A 161 17.08 40.38 28.96
N MET A 162 17.56 40.75 27.78
CA MET A 162 16.96 40.32 26.50
C MET A 162 17.58 39.06 25.92
N GLY A 163 18.67 38.55 26.50
CA GLY A 163 19.34 37.34 26.00
C GLY A 163 18.38 36.15 25.89
N ARG A 164 17.54 35.92 26.90
CA ARG A 164 16.51 34.85 26.88
C ARG A 164 15.44 35.06 25.82
N THR A 165 14.95 36.30 25.66
CA THR A 165 13.91 36.62 24.67
C THR A 165 14.43 36.47 23.25
N LEU A 166 15.65 36.95 22.98
CA LEU A 166 16.29 36.78 21.67
C LEU A 166 16.61 35.32 21.38
N TYR A 167 17.11 34.57 22.36
CA TYR A 167 17.30 33.12 22.24
C TYR A 167 16.01 32.42 21.83
N LYS A 168 14.87 32.77 22.47
CA LYS A 168 13.55 32.25 22.09
C LYS A 168 13.23 32.58 20.63
N PHE A 169 13.38 33.83 20.19
CA PHE A 169 13.07 34.23 18.81
C PHE A 169 13.99 33.57 17.77
N ILE A 170 15.27 33.37 18.08
CA ILE A 170 16.22 32.65 17.20
C ILE A 170 15.74 31.21 16.98
N HIS A 171 15.34 30.51 18.06
CA HIS A 171 14.86 29.14 17.99
C HIS A 171 13.43 29.03 17.45
N GLN A 172 12.66 30.12 17.45
CA GLN A 172 11.37 30.20 16.75
C GLN A 172 11.52 30.56 15.27
N PHE A 173 12.70 30.97 14.80
CA PHE A 173 12.87 31.30 13.40
C PHE A 173 12.84 30.03 12.54
N PRO A 174 11.98 29.93 11.51
CA PRO A 174 11.85 28.70 10.74
C PRO A 174 13.17 28.27 10.08
N LYS A 175 13.67 27.11 10.49
CA LYS A 175 14.88 26.48 9.99
C LYS A 175 14.59 25.02 9.70
N LEU A 176 15.07 24.52 8.57
CA LEU A 176 14.90 23.14 8.13
C LEU A 176 16.27 22.52 7.91
N ASN A 177 16.47 21.31 8.41
CA ASN A 177 17.62 20.47 8.08
C ASN A 177 17.23 19.54 6.93
N LEU A 178 18.14 19.36 5.98
CA LEU A 178 17.91 18.62 4.75
C LEU A 178 18.90 17.47 4.65
N ALA A 179 18.41 16.28 4.33
CA ALA A 179 19.22 15.16 3.85
C ALA A 179 18.61 14.65 2.55
N ALA A 180 19.44 14.20 1.61
CA ALA A 180 18.96 13.66 0.35
C ALA A 180 19.62 12.33 0.06
N HIS A 181 18.80 11.35 -0.28
CA HIS A 181 19.22 10.09 -0.84
C HIS A 181 18.92 10.06 -2.34
N VAL A 182 19.87 9.55 -3.12
CA VAL A 182 19.87 9.66 -4.58
C VAL A 182 19.95 8.28 -5.19
N GLN A 183 18.98 7.96 -6.04
CA GLN A 183 18.86 6.66 -6.66
C GLN A 183 18.68 6.83 -8.18
N PRO A 184 19.67 6.41 -9.00
CA PRO A 184 19.51 6.48 -10.43
C PRO A 184 18.46 5.45 -10.89
N ILE A 185 17.44 5.92 -11.61
CA ILE A 185 16.39 5.05 -12.18
C ILE A 185 16.80 4.63 -13.60
N THR A 186 17.28 5.60 -14.37
CA THR A 186 17.88 5.38 -15.70
C THR A 186 19.11 6.28 -15.83
N ARG A 187 19.82 6.19 -16.94
CA ARG A 187 20.94 7.11 -17.25
C ARG A 187 20.55 8.59 -17.31
N THR A 188 19.26 8.88 -17.43
CA THR A 188 18.74 10.23 -17.68
C THR A 188 17.67 10.66 -16.69
N VAL A 189 17.37 9.82 -15.68
CA VAL A 189 16.40 10.12 -14.61
C VAL A 189 16.96 9.65 -13.29
N LEU A 190 16.98 10.56 -12.33
CA LEU A 190 17.37 10.35 -10.96
C LEU A 190 16.15 10.47 -10.06
N ARG A 191 15.94 9.52 -9.17
CA ARG A 191 15.03 9.69 -8.03
C ARG A 191 15.80 10.33 -6.89
N VAL A 192 15.19 11.33 -6.28
CA VAL A 192 15.70 12.02 -5.10
C VAL A 192 14.65 11.86 -4.01
N GLU A 193 15.09 11.26 -2.91
CA GLU A 193 14.36 11.20 -1.66
C GLU A 193 14.93 12.27 -0.73
N LEU A 194 14.17 13.34 -0.53
CA LEU A 194 14.55 14.48 0.30
C LEU A 194 13.90 14.34 1.67
N THR A 195 14.71 14.14 2.70
CA THR A 195 14.29 14.20 4.10
C THR A 195 14.38 15.63 4.61
N ILE A 196 13.26 16.17 5.09
CA ILE A 196 13.12 17.50 5.67
C ILE A 196 12.80 17.36 7.15
N THR A 197 13.69 17.87 7.98
CA THR A 197 13.57 17.85 9.44
C THR A 197 13.34 19.28 9.94
N ALA A 198 12.24 19.54 10.65
CA ALA A 198 11.95 20.86 11.19
C ALA A 198 12.82 21.15 12.42
N ASP A 199 13.74 22.13 12.30
CA ASP A 199 14.72 22.49 13.34
C ASP A 199 14.40 23.86 13.95
N PHE A 200 13.15 24.02 14.43
CA PHE A 200 12.70 25.23 15.12
C PHE A 200 11.51 24.93 16.05
N GLN A 201 11.28 25.80 17.03
CA GLN A 201 10.18 25.73 17.97
C GLN A 201 8.93 26.39 17.37
N TRP A 202 7.87 25.60 17.20
CA TRP A 202 6.58 26.13 16.75
C TRP A 202 5.93 27.03 17.80
N GLU A 203 5.22 28.05 17.34
CA GLU A 203 4.51 29.02 18.19
C GLU A 203 3.34 29.60 17.38
N ASP A 204 2.11 29.40 17.84
CA ASP A 204 0.89 29.69 17.07
C ASP A 204 0.75 31.17 16.72
N ASN A 205 1.16 32.05 17.63
CA ASN A 205 1.09 33.50 17.43
C ASN A 205 2.10 34.01 16.40
N VAL A 206 3.13 33.21 16.07
CA VAL A 206 4.19 33.56 15.13
C VAL A 206 3.96 32.88 13.78
N HIS A 207 3.70 31.57 13.80
CA HIS A 207 3.67 30.71 12.61
C HIS A 207 2.25 30.45 12.08
N GLY A 208 1.25 30.58 12.95
CA GLY A 208 -0.10 30.10 12.66
C GLY A 208 -0.16 28.57 12.59
N TYR A 209 -0.97 28.05 11.67
CA TYR A 209 -1.21 26.61 11.52
C TYR A 209 -0.33 25.93 10.46
N VAL A 210 0.18 26.71 9.48
CA VAL A 210 0.97 26.20 8.34
C VAL A 210 2.07 27.18 7.96
N GLU A 211 3.27 26.64 7.76
CA GLU A 211 4.42 27.34 7.20
C GLU A 211 4.75 26.83 5.79
N PRO A 212 4.56 27.66 4.75
CA PRO A 212 4.86 27.28 3.38
C PRO A 212 6.33 27.48 2.99
N PHE A 213 6.84 26.55 2.19
CA PHE A 213 8.17 26.55 1.60
C PHE A 213 8.13 26.16 0.12
N TRP A 214 9.13 26.58 -0.64
CA TRP A 214 9.44 26.07 -1.97
C TRP A 214 10.63 25.13 -1.90
N VAL A 215 10.49 23.95 -2.46
CA VAL A 215 11.60 23.04 -2.78
C VAL A 215 11.97 23.30 -4.22
N ILE A 216 13.21 23.72 -4.49
CA ILE A 216 13.71 24.06 -5.82
C ILE A 216 15.00 23.27 -6.04
N VAL A 217 15.04 22.50 -7.11
CA VAL A 217 16.25 21.80 -7.55
C VAL A 217 16.87 22.56 -8.70
N GLU A 218 18.08 23.02 -8.49
CA GLU A 218 18.86 23.83 -9.42
C GLU A 218 19.96 22.97 -10.04
N ASP A 219 20.34 23.29 -11.27
CA ASP A 219 21.52 22.71 -11.92
C ASP A 219 22.83 23.17 -11.26
N ASN A 220 23.97 22.67 -11.75
CA ASN A 220 25.28 23.00 -11.17
C ASN A 220 25.59 24.51 -11.18
N ASP A 221 25.14 25.22 -12.21
CA ASP A 221 25.45 26.63 -12.40
C ASP A 221 24.44 27.54 -11.69
N GLY A 222 23.33 26.98 -11.18
CA GLY A 222 22.26 27.72 -10.52
C GLY A 222 21.45 28.59 -11.48
N ASP A 223 21.46 28.26 -12.77
CA ASP A 223 20.79 29.03 -13.83
C ASP A 223 19.39 28.47 -14.12
N TYR A 224 19.25 27.14 -14.09
CA TYR A 224 18.03 26.45 -14.45
C TYR A 224 17.41 25.69 -13.28
N ILE A 225 16.09 25.82 -13.15
CA ILE A 225 15.29 25.00 -12.24
C ILE A 225 14.94 23.70 -12.95
N LEU A 226 15.45 22.59 -12.43
CA LEU A 226 15.18 21.25 -12.93
C LEU A 226 13.87 20.68 -12.37
N HIS A 227 13.53 21.06 -11.14
CA HIS A 227 12.32 20.66 -10.46
C HIS A 227 11.94 21.72 -9.42
N HIS A 228 10.64 21.95 -9.21
CA HIS A 228 10.16 22.72 -8.08
C HIS A 228 8.84 22.18 -7.55
N GLU A 229 8.64 22.31 -6.25
CA GLU A 229 7.43 21.88 -5.56
C GLU A 229 7.10 22.83 -4.40
N TYR A 230 5.81 23.04 -4.15
CA TYR A 230 5.32 23.86 -3.03
C TYR A 230 5.01 22.96 -1.84
N PHE A 231 5.81 23.09 -0.79
CA PHE A 231 5.74 22.27 0.42
C PHE A 231 5.04 23.05 1.55
N MET A 232 4.08 22.42 2.24
CA MET A 232 3.35 23.03 3.35
C MET A 232 3.62 22.28 4.65
N LEU A 233 4.46 22.86 5.52
CA LEU A 233 4.71 22.32 6.85
C LEU A 233 3.54 22.67 7.79
N LYS A 234 2.77 21.67 8.21
CA LYS A 234 1.67 21.84 9.16
C LYS A 234 2.16 21.67 10.59
N LYS A 235 1.56 22.39 11.53
CA LYS A 235 1.85 22.32 12.98
C LYS A 235 1.87 20.89 13.55
N GLN A 236 0.94 20.05 13.09
CA GLN A 236 0.79 18.66 13.56
C GLN A 236 2.04 17.80 13.37
N TYR A 237 2.97 18.19 12.48
CA TYR A 237 4.22 17.47 12.24
C TYR A 237 5.38 17.91 13.14
N VAL A 238 5.19 18.96 13.96
CA VAL A 238 6.25 19.56 14.80
C VAL A 238 6.01 19.35 16.30
N ASP A 239 4.76 19.21 16.74
CA ASP A 239 4.38 19.29 18.17
C ASP A 239 4.56 17.99 19.00
N GLU A 240 4.80 16.82 18.40
CA GLU A 240 4.70 15.53 19.11
C GLU A 240 6.01 14.99 19.72
N HIS A 241 6.77 15.77 20.49
CA HIS A 241 7.94 15.30 21.28
C HIS A 241 9.05 14.52 20.53
N HIS A 242 8.91 14.34 19.21
CA HIS A 242 9.82 13.75 18.25
C HIS A 242 9.75 14.66 17.03
N VAL A 243 10.89 15.14 16.56
CA VAL A 243 10.95 15.84 15.27
C VAL A 243 10.63 14.78 14.22
N VAL A 244 9.49 14.92 13.53
CA VAL A 244 9.11 14.00 12.47
C VAL A 244 9.90 14.38 11.22
N ASP A 245 10.71 13.45 10.73
CA ASP A 245 11.36 13.55 9.44
C ASP A 245 10.31 13.41 8.34
N LEU A 246 10.14 14.45 7.52
CA LEU A 246 9.21 14.47 6.40
C LEU A 246 9.96 14.11 5.13
N THR A 247 9.58 13.02 4.48
CA THR A 247 10.18 12.57 3.22
C THR A 247 9.41 13.12 2.02
N LEU A 248 10.12 13.65 1.03
CA LEU A 248 9.58 14.07 -0.25
C LEU A 248 10.29 13.35 -1.39
N ASN A 249 9.50 12.72 -2.25
CA ASN A 249 10.00 11.92 -3.37
C ASN A 249 9.71 12.60 -4.72
N PHE A 250 10.77 12.92 -5.46
CA PHE A 250 10.65 13.49 -6.80
C PHE A 250 11.76 12.98 -7.73
N THR A 251 11.59 13.22 -9.03
CA THR A 251 12.58 12.82 -10.04
C THR A 251 13.15 14.03 -10.75
N VAL A 252 14.44 14.01 -11.02
CA VAL A 252 15.15 15.05 -11.78
C VAL A 252 15.85 14.48 -13.00
N PRO A 253 15.91 15.22 -14.12
CA PRO A 253 16.65 14.79 -15.29
C PRO A 253 18.16 14.86 -15.04
N ILE A 254 18.88 13.91 -15.63
CA ILE A 254 20.35 13.93 -15.75
C ILE A 254 20.70 14.04 -17.23
N TYR A 255 21.70 14.88 -17.52
CA TYR A 255 22.24 15.07 -18.86
C TYR A 255 23.65 14.49 -18.97
N GLU A 256 24.04 14.10 -20.19
CA GLU A 256 25.43 13.75 -20.51
C GLU A 256 26.08 14.94 -21.26
N PRO A 257 27.27 15.43 -20.86
CA PRO A 257 28.13 14.90 -19.78
C PRO A 257 27.55 15.13 -18.37
N LEU A 258 27.81 14.19 -17.46
CA LEU A 258 27.29 14.22 -16.09
C LEU A 258 27.80 15.47 -15.35
N PRO A 259 26.91 16.31 -14.79
CA PRO A 259 27.31 17.44 -13.97
C PRO A 259 27.95 16.98 -12.66
N PRO A 260 28.80 17.79 -12.00
CA PRO A 260 29.46 17.38 -10.76
C PRO A 260 28.49 17.31 -9.56
N GLN A 261 27.46 18.16 -9.55
CA GLN A 261 26.45 18.23 -8.49
C GLN A 261 25.20 18.98 -8.95
N TYR A 262 24.10 18.81 -8.22
CA TYR A 262 22.94 19.70 -8.23
C TYR A 262 22.75 20.35 -6.86
N PHE A 263 21.89 21.37 -6.78
CA PHE A 263 21.56 22.01 -5.50
C PHE A 263 20.07 21.88 -5.21
N ILE A 264 19.73 21.40 -4.02
CA ILE A 264 18.36 21.42 -3.52
C ILE A 264 18.25 22.59 -2.55
N ARG A 265 17.43 23.57 -2.91
CA ARG A 265 17.13 24.74 -2.10
C ARG A 265 15.73 24.62 -1.54
N VAL A 266 15.61 24.68 -0.21
CA VAL A 266 14.32 24.81 0.47
C VAL A 266 14.23 26.20 1.07
N VAL A 267 13.29 27.01 0.57
CA VAL A 267 13.16 28.42 0.92
C VAL A 267 11.75 28.72 1.39
N SER A 268 11.60 29.41 2.53
CA SER A 268 10.27 29.80 3.02
C SER A 268 9.56 30.69 2.00
N ASP A 269 8.25 30.59 1.85
CA ASP A 269 7.49 31.54 1.01
C ASP A 269 7.32 32.90 1.71
N LYS A 270 7.30 32.91 3.05
CA LYS A 270 6.97 34.08 3.89
C LYS A 270 8.18 34.73 4.56
N TRP A 271 9.14 33.93 5.02
CA TRP A 271 10.22 34.39 5.89
C TRP A 271 11.46 34.77 5.09
N LEU A 272 11.97 35.98 5.34
CA LEU A 272 13.22 36.48 4.77
C LEU A 272 14.40 35.92 5.56
N GLY A 273 15.41 35.39 4.87
CA GLY A 273 16.56 34.71 5.51
C GLY A 273 16.31 33.27 5.96
N SER A 274 15.09 32.74 5.78
CA SER A 274 14.78 31.32 6.01
C SER A 274 14.96 30.54 4.71
N GLN A 275 16.15 29.97 4.55
CA GLN A 275 16.49 29.08 3.45
C GLN A 275 17.58 28.09 3.88
N THR A 276 17.54 26.89 3.31
CA THR A 276 18.58 25.87 3.45
C THR A 276 18.94 25.35 2.06
N VAL A 277 20.23 25.19 1.77
CA VAL A 277 20.74 24.68 0.49
C VAL A 277 21.54 23.41 0.75
N LEU A 278 21.20 22.33 0.05
CA LEU A 278 21.87 21.04 0.12
C LEU A 278 22.53 20.73 -1.25
N PRO A 279 23.88 20.69 -1.33
CA PRO A 279 24.56 20.21 -2.52
C PRO A 279 24.47 18.69 -2.63
N VAL A 280 24.04 18.20 -3.79
CA VAL A 280 23.91 16.78 -4.10
C VAL A 280 25.00 16.40 -5.08
N SER A 281 26.09 15.81 -4.58
CA SER A 281 27.25 15.47 -5.40
C SER A 281 27.05 14.18 -6.21
N PHE A 282 27.48 14.21 -7.47
CA PHE A 282 27.46 13.06 -8.38
C PHE A 282 28.83 12.42 -8.58
N ARG A 283 29.83 12.79 -7.77
CA ARG A 283 31.21 12.26 -7.89
C ARG A 283 31.29 10.74 -7.79
N HIS A 284 30.43 10.13 -6.98
CA HIS A 284 30.36 8.68 -6.77
C HIS A 284 29.10 8.06 -7.41
N LEU A 285 28.42 8.81 -8.27
CA LEU A 285 27.21 8.34 -8.93
C LEU A 285 27.58 7.41 -10.11
N ILE A 286 27.20 6.15 -9.97
CA ILE A 286 27.28 5.11 -10.98
C ILE A 286 25.91 5.04 -11.66
N LEU A 287 25.84 5.55 -12.88
CA LEU A 287 24.64 5.43 -13.71
C LEU A 287 24.53 3.99 -14.26
N PRO A 288 23.30 3.45 -14.38
CA PRO A 288 23.09 2.13 -14.96
C PRO A 288 23.57 2.07 -16.41
N GLU A 289 23.85 0.87 -16.92
CA GLU A 289 24.18 0.70 -18.33
C GLU A 289 23.04 1.14 -19.25
N LYS A 290 23.38 1.46 -20.51
CA LYS A 290 22.36 1.76 -21.51
C LYS A 290 21.63 0.46 -21.86
N TYR A 291 20.31 0.47 -21.74
CA TYR A 291 19.50 -0.71 -22.00
C TYR A 291 19.67 -1.22 -23.44
N PRO A 292 19.63 -2.56 -23.64
CA PRO A 292 19.68 -3.15 -24.96
C PRO A 292 18.44 -2.74 -25.78
N PRO A 293 18.54 -2.73 -27.12
CA PRO A 293 17.38 -2.49 -27.96
C PRO A 293 16.32 -3.59 -27.75
N PRO A 294 15.03 -3.25 -27.88
CA PRO A 294 13.95 -4.23 -27.78
C PRO A 294 13.99 -5.20 -28.96
N THR A 295 13.36 -6.37 -28.79
CA THR A 295 13.13 -7.35 -29.85
C THR A 295 12.28 -6.73 -30.95
N GLU A 296 12.77 -6.77 -32.19
CA GLU A 296 12.01 -6.33 -33.35
C GLU A 296 10.81 -7.26 -33.59
N LEU A 297 9.66 -6.65 -33.88
CA LEU A 297 8.50 -7.38 -34.33
C LEU A 297 8.70 -7.74 -35.81
N LEU A 298 8.84 -9.04 -36.08
CA LEU A 298 9.02 -9.56 -37.43
C LEU A 298 7.69 -9.52 -38.17
N ASP A 299 7.72 -9.11 -39.45
CA ASP A 299 6.57 -9.17 -40.35
C ASP A 299 6.34 -10.61 -40.82
N LEU A 300 5.88 -11.45 -39.89
CA LEU A 300 5.58 -12.85 -40.13
C LEU A 300 4.18 -13.00 -40.72
N GLN A 301 4.00 -14.02 -41.54
CA GLN A 301 2.66 -14.41 -41.97
C GLN A 301 1.80 -14.75 -40.73
N PRO A 302 0.61 -14.14 -40.57
CA PRO A 302 -0.25 -14.37 -39.41
C PRO A 302 -0.51 -15.86 -39.20
N LEU A 303 -0.25 -16.35 -37.99
CA LEU A 303 -0.35 -17.77 -37.70
C LEU A 303 -1.83 -18.18 -37.59
N PRO A 304 -2.32 -19.14 -38.41
CA PRO A 304 -3.69 -19.60 -38.29
C PRO A 304 -3.88 -20.48 -37.03
N VAL A 305 -5.09 -20.49 -36.47
CA VAL A 305 -5.42 -21.33 -35.29
C VAL A 305 -5.14 -22.82 -35.54
N THR A 306 -5.27 -23.27 -36.79
CA THR A 306 -4.94 -24.65 -37.23
C THR A 306 -3.48 -25.04 -37.03
N ALA A 307 -2.59 -24.09 -36.72
CA ALA A 307 -1.21 -24.38 -36.35
C ALA A 307 -1.08 -25.16 -35.03
N LEU A 308 -2.13 -25.19 -34.18
CA LEU A 308 -2.18 -25.99 -32.96
C LEU A 308 -2.23 -27.51 -33.25
N ARG A 309 -2.65 -27.93 -34.45
CA ARG A 309 -2.68 -29.34 -34.90
C ARG A 309 -3.45 -30.27 -33.95
N ASN A 310 -4.47 -29.75 -33.28
CA ASN A 310 -5.31 -30.51 -32.37
C ASN A 310 -6.73 -29.92 -32.41
N PRO A 311 -7.73 -30.67 -32.93
CA PRO A 311 -9.10 -30.17 -33.07
C PRO A 311 -9.72 -29.68 -31.76
N SER A 312 -9.41 -30.33 -30.64
CA SER A 312 -9.91 -29.92 -29.32
C SER A 312 -9.31 -28.61 -28.86
N TYR A 313 -8.06 -28.31 -29.23
CA TYR A 313 -7.43 -27.03 -28.90
C TYR A 313 -7.89 -25.92 -29.83
N GLU A 314 -8.04 -26.21 -31.12
CA GLU A 314 -8.55 -25.28 -32.12
C GLU A 314 -9.96 -24.80 -31.79
N ALA A 315 -10.80 -25.69 -31.23
CA ALA A 315 -12.15 -25.35 -30.77
C ALA A 315 -12.18 -24.29 -29.66
N LEU A 316 -11.08 -24.08 -28.91
CA LEU A 316 -11.00 -23.08 -27.84
C LEU A 316 -10.79 -21.65 -28.34
N TYR A 317 -10.45 -21.46 -29.63
CA TYR A 317 -10.08 -20.15 -30.20
C TYR A 317 -10.89 -19.80 -31.46
N GLN A 318 -12.16 -20.19 -31.51
CA GLN A 318 -13.00 -19.97 -32.70
C GLN A 318 -13.37 -18.50 -32.94
N ASP A 319 -13.19 -17.63 -31.94
CA ASP A 319 -13.51 -16.20 -32.00
C ASP A 319 -12.66 -15.43 -33.02
N PHE A 320 -11.49 -15.97 -33.38
CA PHE A 320 -10.59 -15.37 -34.36
C PHE A 320 -9.91 -16.44 -35.23
N LYS A 321 -9.49 -16.06 -36.44
CA LYS A 321 -8.89 -17.01 -37.41
C LYS A 321 -7.36 -17.11 -37.32
N HIS A 322 -6.71 -16.03 -36.91
CA HIS A 322 -5.26 -15.92 -36.84
C HIS A 322 -4.84 -15.29 -35.52
N PHE A 323 -3.74 -15.77 -34.97
CA PHE A 323 -3.07 -15.14 -33.84
C PHE A 323 -2.45 -13.81 -34.26
N ASN A 324 -2.32 -12.88 -33.30
CA ASN A 324 -1.73 -11.58 -33.57
C ASN A 324 -0.20 -11.70 -33.85
N PRO A 325 0.46 -10.63 -34.32
CA PRO A 325 1.90 -10.69 -34.66
C PRO A 325 2.81 -11.10 -33.51
N VAL A 326 2.54 -10.61 -32.29
CA VAL A 326 3.31 -10.96 -31.08
C VAL A 326 3.17 -12.45 -30.80
N GLN A 327 1.94 -12.96 -30.74
CA GLN A 327 1.62 -14.37 -30.53
C GLN A 327 2.23 -15.26 -31.61
N THR A 328 2.19 -14.83 -32.87
CA THR A 328 2.79 -15.55 -34.01
C THR A 328 4.30 -15.70 -33.85
N GLN A 329 5.00 -14.63 -33.46
CA GLN A 329 6.46 -14.65 -33.28
C GLN A 329 6.90 -15.52 -32.10
N VAL A 330 6.14 -15.52 -30.99
CA VAL A 330 6.48 -16.31 -29.79
C VAL A 330 6.02 -17.77 -29.85
N PHE A 331 5.08 -18.10 -30.75
CA PHE A 331 4.40 -19.40 -30.81
C PHE A 331 5.36 -20.59 -30.87
N THR A 332 6.37 -20.53 -31.75
CA THR A 332 7.28 -21.66 -31.95
C THR A 332 8.01 -22.03 -30.66
N VAL A 333 8.47 -21.04 -29.89
CA VAL A 333 9.19 -21.29 -28.63
C VAL A 333 8.22 -21.76 -27.55
N LEU A 334 7.07 -21.10 -27.39
CA LEU A 334 6.11 -21.47 -26.34
C LEU A 334 5.46 -22.84 -26.57
N TYR A 335 5.09 -23.15 -27.82
CA TYR A 335 4.29 -24.32 -28.16
C TYR A 335 5.12 -25.52 -28.61
N ASN A 336 6.27 -25.33 -29.26
CA ASN A 336 7.08 -26.45 -29.79
C ASN A 336 8.34 -26.77 -28.97
N THR A 337 8.74 -25.89 -28.04
CA THR A 337 9.91 -26.11 -27.18
C THR A 337 9.50 -26.15 -25.71
N ASP A 338 10.44 -26.50 -24.84
CA ASP A 338 10.27 -26.55 -23.38
C ASP A 338 11.19 -25.56 -22.65
N ASP A 339 11.75 -24.61 -23.38
CA ASP A 339 12.61 -23.57 -22.82
C ASP A 339 11.82 -22.64 -21.90
N ASN A 340 12.53 -22.03 -20.94
CA ASN A 340 12.00 -20.92 -20.17
C ASN A 340 11.85 -19.69 -21.07
N VAL A 341 10.76 -18.95 -20.91
CA VAL A 341 10.39 -17.85 -21.80
C VAL A 341 10.00 -16.61 -21.01
N LEU A 342 10.52 -15.44 -21.40
CA LEU A 342 10.01 -14.13 -21.01
C LEU A 342 9.34 -13.48 -22.22
N VAL A 343 8.04 -13.17 -22.10
CA VAL A 343 7.29 -12.37 -23.07
C VAL A 343 6.94 -11.03 -22.44
N ALA A 344 7.74 -10.01 -22.74
CA ALA A 344 7.51 -8.62 -22.37
C ALA A 344 6.86 -7.87 -23.54
N ALA A 345 5.58 -7.54 -23.40
CA ALA A 345 4.79 -6.83 -24.41
C ALA A 345 3.75 -5.92 -23.74
N PRO A 346 3.30 -4.83 -24.38
CA PRO A 346 2.34 -3.91 -23.77
C PRO A 346 1.03 -4.61 -23.38
N THR A 347 0.37 -4.11 -22.33
CA THR A 347 -1.01 -4.52 -21.98
C THR A 347 -1.93 -4.39 -23.20
N GLY A 348 -2.74 -5.42 -23.44
CA GLY A 348 -3.57 -5.53 -24.64
C GLY A 348 -2.93 -6.30 -25.81
N SER A 349 -1.68 -6.76 -25.68
CA SER A 349 -1.00 -7.57 -26.73
C SER A 349 -1.39 -9.06 -26.75
N GLY A 350 -2.33 -9.48 -25.89
CA GLY A 350 -2.80 -10.86 -25.82
C GLY A 350 -1.80 -11.83 -25.18
N LYS A 351 -1.04 -11.37 -24.17
CA LYS A 351 -0.05 -12.17 -23.43
C LYS A 351 -0.64 -13.41 -22.77
N THR A 352 -1.90 -13.36 -22.34
CA THR A 352 -2.59 -14.51 -21.75
C THR A 352 -2.59 -15.72 -22.68
N ILE A 353 -2.82 -15.53 -23.98
CA ILE A 353 -2.77 -16.62 -24.97
C ILE A 353 -1.36 -17.22 -25.07
N CYS A 354 -0.31 -16.43 -24.84
CA CYS A 354 1.06 -16.94 -24.76
C CYS A 354 1.24 -17.91 -23.58
N ALA A 355 0.65 -17.63 -22.41
CA ALA A 355 0.60 -18.58 -21.30
C ALA A 355 -0.22 -19.83 -21.66
N GLU A 356 -1.33 -19.67 -22.36
CA GLU A 356 -2.16 -20.79 -22.81
C GLU A 356 -1.41 -21.73 -23.77
N PHE A 357 -0.55 -21.21 -24.66
CA PHE A 357 0.33 -22.06 -25.48
C PHE A 357 1.22 -22.97 -24.63
N ALA A 358 1.79 -22.44 -23.54
CA ALA A 358 2.60 -23.24 -22.62
C ALA A 358 1.77 -24.30 -21.89
N ILE A 359 0.55 -23.97 -21.47
CA ILE A 359 -0.39 -24.92 -20.85
C ILE A 359 -0.75 -26.05 -21.84
N LEU A 360 -1.09 -25.70 -23.08
CA LEU A 360 -1.46 -26.68 -24.11
C LEU A 360 -0.29 -27.58 -24.50
N ARG A 361 0.94 -27.03 -24.56
CA ARG A 361 2.17 -27.81 -24.74
C ARG A 361 2.36 -28.80 -23.58
N ASN A 362 2.18 -28.34 -22.34
CA ASN A 362 2.30 -29.18 -21.16
C ASN A 362 1.22 -30.29 -21.11
N HIS A 363 -0.01 -29.97 -21.52
CA HIS A 363 -1.09 -30.95 -21.66
C HIS A 363 -0.81 -31.97 -22.77
N HIS A 364 -0.27 -31.53 -23.91
CA HIS A 364 0.03 -32.40 -25.06
C HIS A 364 1.10 -33.45 -24.74
N LYS A 365 2.02 -33.18 -23.81
CA LYS A 365 3.06 -34.13 -23.40
C LYS A 365 2.53 -35.43 -22.78
N GLY A 366 1.27 -35.48 -22.34
CA GLY A 366 0.60 -36.76 -22.03
C GLY A 366 1.26 -37.60 -20.92
N PRO A 367 0.85 -38.88 -20.75
CA PRO A 367 0.88 -39.64 -19.48
C PRO A 367 2.27 -39.96 -18.87
N GLU A 368 3.36 -39.49 -19.46
CA GLU A 368 4.73 -39.68 -18.98
C GLU A 368 5.08 -38.80 -17.77
N SER A 369 4.29 -37.75 -17.48
CA SER A 369 4.45 -36.91 -16.29
C SER A 369 3.13 -36.41 -15.72
N VAL A 370 3.06 -36.21 -14.40
CA VAL A 370 1.89 -35.63 -13.74
C VAL A 370 1.83 -34.15 -14.14
N MET A 371 0.89 -33.79 -15.02
CA MET A 371 0.70 -32.41 -15.44
C MET A 371 0.25 -31.56 -14.25
N ARG A 372 1.09 -30.60 -13.87
CA ARG A 372 0.76 -29.59 -12.88
C ARG A 372 1.32 -28.24 -13.31
N ALA A 373 0.41 -27.35 -13.70
CA ALA A 373 0.70 -25.97 -14.08
C ALA A 373 0.25 -25.04 -12.95
N VAL A 374 1.14 -24.18 -12.49
CA VAL A 374 0.84 -23.13 -11.51
C VAL A 374 0.90 -21.79 -12.24
N TYR A 375 -0.16 -21.01 -12.12
CA TYR A 375 -0.26 -19.65 -12.64
C TYR A 375 -0.31 -18.68 -11.47
N ILE A 376 0.66 -17.78 -11.43
CA ILE A 376 0.75 -16.71 -10.44
C ILE A 376 0.20 -15.44 -11.07
N ALA A 377 -0.96 -15.01 -10.57
CA ALA A 377 -1.48 -13.68 -10.81
C ALA A 377 -0.97 -12.75 -9.70
N PRO A 378 -0.47 -11.55 -10.00
CA PRO A 378 0.06 -10.64 -8.98
C PRO A 378 -1.01 -10.11 -8.03
N LEU A 379 -2.29 -10.13 -8.45
CA LEU A 379 -3.42 -9.59 -7.71
C LEU A 379 -4.59 -10.57 -7.72
N GLU A 380 -5.32 -10.62 -6.61
CA GLU A 380 -6.49 -11.50 -6.42
C GLU A 380 -7.58 -11.29 -7.48
N ALA A 381 -7.79 -10.03 -7.91
CA ALA A 381 -8.80 -9.72 -8.91
C ALA A 381 -8.48 -10.36 -10.27
N ILE A 382 -7.20 -10.37 -10.66
CA ILE A 382 -6.70 -11.03 -11.87
C ILE A 382 -6.82 -12.56 -11.71
N ALA A 383 -6.45 -13.10 -10.55
CA ALA A 383 -6.60 -14.54 -10.27
C ALA A 383 -8.04 -15.02 -10.50
N LYS A 384 -9.03 -14.30 -9.95
CA LYS A 384 -10.46 -14.62 -10.11
C LYS A 384 -10.94 -14.52 -11.55
N GLU A 385 -10.51 -13.48 -12.26
CA GLU A 385 -10.83 -13.30 -13.67
C GLU A 385 -10.29 -14.48 -14.50
N ARG A 386 -9.02 -14.84 -14.30
CA ARG A 386 -8.39 -15.96 -14.99
C ARG A 386 -9.00 -17.30 -14.63
N TYR A 387 -9.40 -17.50 -13.37
CA TYR A 387 -10.09 -18.71 -12.95
C TYR A 387 -11.42 -18.89 -13.70
N ARG A 388 -12.23 -17.83 -13.82
CA ARG A 388 -13.49 -17.88 -14.58
C ARG A 388 -13.28 -18.19 -16.05
N ASP A 389 -12.25 -17.60 -16.67
CA ASP A 389 -11.91 -17.82 -18.07
C ASP A 389 -11.43 -19.26 -18.30
N TRP A 390 -10.47 -19.72 -17.50
CA TRP A 390 -9.85 -21.03 -17.66
C TRP A 390 -10.73 -22.20 -17.17
N GLU A 391 -11.62 -22.00 -16.19
CA GLU A 391 -12.66 -22.99 -15.85
C GLU A 391 -13.59 -23.23 -17.04
N ARG A 392 -14.00 -22.17 -17.73
CA ARG A 392 -14.82 -22.28 -18.94
C ARG A 392 -14.04 -22.93 -20.09
N LYS A 393 -12.80 -22.47 -20.33
CA LYS A 393 -12.00 -22.88 -21.49
C LYS A 393 -11.35 -24.25 -21.33
N PHE A 394 -10.56 -24.45 -20.27
CA PHE A 394 -9.85 -25.72 -20.02
C PHE A 394 -10.68 -26.70 -19.18
N GLY A 395 -11.45 -26.20 -18.22
CA GLY A 395 -12.28 -27.05 -17.36
C GLY A 395 -13.41 -27.72 -18.14
N ARG A 396 -14.34 -26.92 -18.68
CA ARG A 396 -15.48 -27.44 -19.47
C ARG A 396 -15.08 -27.85 -20.88
N GLY A 397 -14.11 -27.17 -21.49
CA GLY A 397 -13.68 -27.45 -22.86
C GLY A 397 -12.76 -28.67 -23.02
N LEU A 398 -11.78 -28.87 -22.12
CA LEU A 398 -10.83 -30.00 -22.19
C LEU A 398 -10.98 -31.01 -21.04
N GLY A 399 -11.88 -30.79 -20.09
CA GLY A 399 -12.07 -31.68 -18.93
C GLY A 399 -10.99 -31.55 -17.86
N MET A 400 -10.18 -30.48 -17.88
CA MET A 400 -9.08 -30.29 -16.95
C MET A 400 -9.56 -29.81 -15.58
N ARG A 401 -8.83 -30.17 -14.51
CA ARG A 401 -9.13 -29.69 -13.16
C ARG A 401 -8.45 -28.34 -12.91
N VAL A 402 -9.20 -27.26 -13.11
CA VAL A 402 -8.78 -25.88 -12.77
C VAL A 402 -9.20 -25.56 -11.34
N VAL A 403 -8.28 -25.07 -10.50
CA VAL A 403 -8.54 -24.69 -9.11
C VAL A 403 -7.94 -23.32 -8.80
N GLU A 404 -8.60 -22.55 -7.95
CA GLU A 404 -8.13 -21.29 -7.40
C GLU A 404 -7.78 -21.50 -5.92
N LEU A 405 -6.58 -21.08 -5.49
CA LEU A 405 -6.19 -21.16 -4.09
C LEU A 405 -6.93 -20.11 -3.25
N THR A 406 -7.36 -20.54 -2.07
CA THR A 406 -8.20 -19.75 -1.16
C THR A 406 -7.37 -18.92 -0.17
N GLY A 407 -6.13 -19.32 0.12
CA GLY A 407 -5.27 -18.77 1.17
C GLY A 407 -5.42 -19.49 2.52
N GLU A 408 -6.22 -20.55 2.61
CA GLU A 408 -6.23 -21.44 3.77
C GLU A 408 -5.38 -22.68 3.52
N THR A 409 -4.29 -22.84 4.27
CA THR A 409 -3.29 -23.88 4.02
C THR A 409 -3.86 -25.29 3.92
N ALA A 410 -4.80 -25.68 4.80
CA ALA A 410 -5.37 -27.03 4.79
C ALA A 410 -6.23 -27.29 3.55
N THR A 411 -7.05 -26.32 3.14
CA THR A 411 -7.90 -26.38 1.95
C THR A 411 -7.06 -26.34 0.69
N ASP A 412 -6.08 -25.44 0.65
CA ASP A 412 -5.20 -25.25 -0.50
C ASP A 412 -4.31 -26.46 -0.78
N LEU A 413 -3.90 -27.22 0.23
CA LEU A 413 -3.21 -28.50 0.04
C LEU A 413 -4.10 -29.54 -0.66
N LYS A 414 -5.39 -29.60 -0.31
CA LYS A 414 -6.37 -30.49 -0.97
C LYS A 414 -6.65 -30.04 -2.41
N LEU A 415 -6.70 -28.73 -2.65
CA LEU A 415 -6.89 -28.17 -4.00
C LEU A 415 -5.66 -28.46 -4.87
N LEU A 416 -4.46 -28.26 -4.33
CA LEU A 416 -3.20 -28.55 -5.02
C LEU A 416 -3.08 -30.03 -5.40
N GLU A 417 -3.50 -30.94 -4.51
CA GLU A 417 -3.51 -32.38 -4.80
C GLU A 417 -4.37 -32.73 -6.03
N LYS A 418 -5.56 -32.14 -6.14
CA LYS A 418 -6.56 -32.45 -7.19
C LYS A 418 -6.39 -31.63 -8.48
N GLY A 419 -5.72 -30.48 -8.40
CA GLY A 419 -5.60 -29.52 -9.50
C GLY A 419 -4.55 -29.92 -10.55
N GLN A 420 -4.89 -29.71 -11.82
CA GLN A 420 -3.94 -29.74 -12.94
C GLN A 420 -3.49 -28.33 -13.31
N ILE A 421 -4.39 -27.35 -13.23
CA ILE A 421 -4.10 -25.92 -13.35
C ILE A 421 -4.45 -25.26 -12.02
N ILE A 422 -3.44 -24.72 -11.35
CA ILE A 422 -3.56 -24.05 -10.05
C ILE A 422 -3.35 -22.57 -10.27
N ILE A 423 -4.35 -21.76 -9.95
CA ILE A 423 -4.29 -20.30 -9.99
C ILE A 423 -4.08 -19.79 -8.57
N SER A 424 -3.09 -18.91 -8.39
CA SER A 424 -2.70 -18.40 -7.08
C SER A 424 -2.22 -16.94 -7.15
N THR A 425 -2.17 -16.29 -5.99
CA THR A 425 -1.41 -15.05 -5.78
C THR A 425 -0.04 -15.36 -5.17
N PRO A 426 0.92 -14.40 -5.19
CA PRO A 426 2.26 -14.66 -4.68
C PRO A 426 2.27 -15.11 -3.21
N GLU A 427 1.46 -14.49 -2.36
CA GLU A 427 1.42 -14.75 -0.92
C GLU A 427 0.84 -16.14 -0.61
N LYS A 428 -0.25 -16.50 -1.31
CA LYS A 428 -0.88 -17.82 -1.18
C LYS A 428 0.09 -18.92 -1.59
N TRP A 429 0.83 -18.71 -2.68
CA TRP A 429 1.84 -19.65 -3.14
C TRP A 429 3.09 -19.67 -2.24
N ASP A 430 3.52 -18.53 -1.68
CA ASP A 430 4.66 -18.46 -0.75
C ASP A 430 4.38 -19.30 0.51
N ALA A 431 3.21 -19.11 1.13
CA ALA A 431 2.78 -19.91 2.29
C ALA A 431 2.76 -21.43 2.02
N LEU A 432 2.45 -21.84 0.80
CA LEU A 432 2.48 -23.24 0.37
C LEU A 432 3.88 -23.75 0.00
N SER A 433 4.71 -22.91 -0.61
CA SER A 433 6.01 -23.34 -1.14
C SER A 433 7.15 -23.27 -0.12
N ARG A 434 7.02 -22.55 1.00
CA ARG A 434 8.01 -22.56 2.11
C ARG A 434 8.37 -23.97 2.61
N ARG A 435 7.40 -24.90 2.61
CA ARG A 435 7.57 -26.31 3.04
C ARG A 435 7.67 -27.28 1.87
N TRP A 436 8.28 -26.86 0.76
CA TRP A 436 8.35 -27.65 -0.45
C TRP A 436 9.06 -28.99 -0.23
N LYS A 437 10.05 -29.09 0.67
CA LYS A 437 10.74 -30.35 1.03
C LYS A 437 9.76 -31.42 1.54
N GLN A 438 8.79 -31.04 2.39
CA GLN A 438 7.78 -31.96 2.91
C GLN A 438 6.57 -32.13 1.97
N ARG A 439 6.41 -31.24 0.97
CA ARG A 439 5.23 -31.18 0.10
C ARG A 439 5.56 -31.68 -1.31
N LYS A 440 5.42 -32.99 -1.53
CA LYS A 440 5.61 -33.68 -2.84
C LYS A 440 4.90 -32.97 -4.00
N TYR A 441 3.69 -32.48 -3.75
CA TYR A 441 2.85 -31.81 -4.74
C TYR A 441 3.38 -30.46 -5.24
N VAL A 442 4.27 -29.81 -4.49
CA VAL A 442 5.00 -28.60 -4.93
C VAL A 442 6.20 -29.00 -5.80
N GLN A 443 6.88 -30.10 -5.46
CA GLN A 443 8.01 -30.65 -6.24
C GLN A 443 7.57 -31.22 -7.61
N GLN A 444 6.29 -31.58 -7.75
CA GLN A 444 5.72 -32.10 -8.99
C GLN A 444 5.25 -31.02 -9.97
N VAL A 445 5.49 -29.74 -9.68
CA VAL A 445 5.13 -28.64 -10.60
C VAL A 445 5.97 -28.76 -11.88
N SER A 446 5.30 -28.92 -13.00
CA SER A 446 5.92 -29.07 -14.34
C SER A 446 6.04 -27.73 -15.10
N LEU A 447 5.12 -26.81 -14.83
CA LEU A 447 5.03 -25.50 -15.50
C LEU A 447 4.68 -24.44 -14.45
N PHE A 448 5.47 -23.37 -14.41
CA PHE A 448 5.27 -22.23 -13.52
C PHE A 448 5.15 -20.96 -14.37
N ILE A 449 3.94 -20.42 -14.45
CA ILE A 449 3.61 -19.22 -15.21
C ILE A 449 3.50 -18.04 -14.26
N ILE A 450 4.21 -16.96 -14.56
CA ILE A 450 4.09 -15.70 -13.83
C ILE A 450 3.49 -14.66 -14.76
N ASP A 451 2.37 -14.07 -14.36
CA ASP A 451 1.81 -12.94 -15.10
C ASP A 451 2.21 -11.60 -14.49
N GLU A 452 2.30 -10.59 -15.36
CA GLU A 452 2.71 -9.22 -15.05
C GLU A 452 3.94 -9.12 -14.14
N LEU A 453 5.00 -9.85 -14.49
CA LEU A 453 6.25 -9.97 -13.71
C LEU A 453 6.88 -8.60 -13.37
N HIS A 454 6.66 -7.58 -14.20
CA HIS A 454 7.13 -6.22 -13.93
C HIS A 454 6.64 -5.61 -12.60
N LEU A 455 5.60 -6.15 -11.98
CA LEU A 455 5.11 -5.71 -10.67
C LEU A 455 6.04 -6.09 -9.50
N ILE A 456 7.14 -6.81 -9.77
CA ILE A 456 8.23 -7.06 -8.81
C ILE A 456 8.85 -5.77 -8.24
N GLY A 457 8.72 -4.63 -8.95
CA GLY A 457 9.13 -3.32 -8.46
C GLY A 457 8.13 -2.61 -7.54
N GLY A 458 6.95 -3.19 -7.28
CA GLY A 458 5.93 -2.63 -6.39
C GLY A 458 5.93 -3.22 -4.97
N GLN A 459 4.95 -2.85 -4.14
CA GLN A 459 4.88 -3.27 -2.73
C GLN A 459 4.74 -4.80 -2.53
N GLY A 460 4.00 -5.51 -3.39
CA GLY A 460 3.90 -6.99 -3.36
C GLY A 460 5.03 -7.70 -4.12
N GLY A 461 5.95 -6.94 -4.69
CA GLY A 461 7.03 -7.44 -5.53
C GLY A 461 8.05 -8.36 -4.85
N PRO A 462 8.49 -8.10 -3.60
CA PRO A 462 9.42 -8.96 -2.89
C PRO A 462 8.95 -10.41 -2.77
N VAL A 463 7.66 -10.63 -2.50
CA VAL A 463 7.08 -11.99 -2.40
C VAL A 463 7.11 -12.69 -3.77
N LEU A 464 6.78 -11.96 -4.83
CA LEU A 464 6.85 -12.46 -6.20
C LEU A 464 8.29 -12.87 -6.59
N GLU A 465 9.28 -12.06 -6.21
CA GLU A 465 10.69 -12.38 -6.40
C GLU A 465 11.10 -13.67 -5.67
N VAL A 466 10.70 -13.80 -4.41
CA VAL A 466 11.04 -14.94 -3.56
C VAL A 466 10.49 -16.23 -4.12
N ILE A 467 9.21 -16.26 -4.50
CA ILE A 467 8.62 -17.49 -5.04
C ILE A 467 9.24 -17.90 -6.37
N VAL A 468 9.56 -16.95 -7.26
CA VAL A 468 10.22 -17.27 -8.54
C VAL A 468 11.62 -17.81 -8.28
N SER A 469 12.37 -17.18 -7.38
CA SER A 469 13.71 -17.61 -6.97
C SER A 469 13.67 -19.00 -6.33
N ARG A 470 12.67 -19.27 -5.48
CA ARG A 470 12.45 -20.58 -4.86
C ARG A 470 12.10 -21.64 -5.91
N MET A 471 11.22 -21.36 -6.86
CA MET A 471 10.87 -22.33 -7.91
C MET A 471 12.08 -22.69 -8.78
N ARG A 472 12.97 -21.72 -9.06
CA ARG A 472 14.25 -21.99 -9.72
C ARG A 472 15.19 -22.83 -8.87
N TYR A 473 15.29 -22.50 -7.59
CA TYR A 473 16.10 -23.26 -6.63
C TYR A 473 15.62 -24.71 -6.56
N ILE A 474 14.30 -24.93 -6.39
CA ILE A 474 13.68 -26.26 -6.40
C ILE A 474 14.02 -27.00 -7.71
N ALA A 475 13.86 -26.35 -8.86
CA ALA A 475 14.16 -26.95 -10.17
C ALA A 475 15.64 -27.34 -10.34
N SER A 476 16.56 -26.75 -9.58
CA SER A 476 17.98 -27.13 -9.56
C SER A 476 18.29 -28.32 -8.63
N GLN A 477 17.45 -28.53 -7.62
CA GLN A 477 17.61 -29.58 -6.61
C GLN A 477 16.91 -30.89 -6.99
N ILE A 478 15.84 -30.81 -7.78
CA ILE A 478 15.06 -31.98 -8.23
C ILE A 478 15.44 -32.36 -9.67
N GLU A 479 15.32 -33.66 -10.00
CA GLU A 479 15.56 -34.14 -11.37
C GLU A 479 14.50 -33.65 -12.37
N ASN A 480 13.29 -33.33 -11.89
CA ASN A 480 12.20 -32.83 -12.72
C ASN A 480 12.42 -31.36 -13.09
N LYS A 481 12.61 -31.09 -14.39
CA LYS A 481 12.72 -29.71 -14.88
C LYS A 481 11.39 -28.98 -14.77
N ILE A 482 11.39 -27.84 -14.08
CA ILE A 482 10.25 -26.92 -14.03
C ILE A 482 10.41 -25.89 -15.15
N ARG A 483 9.47 -25.86 -16.09
CA ARG A 483 9.43 -24.83 -17.14
C ARG A 483 8.87 -23.54 -16.56
N ILE A 484 9.57 -22.42 -16.75
CA ILE A 484 9.15 -21.10 -16.28
C ILE A 484 8.75 -20.23 -17.47
N VAL A 485 7.52 -19.70 -17.45
CA VAL A 485 7.03 -18.74 -18.45
C VAL A 485 6.61 -17.46 -17.74
N ALA A 486 7.33 -16.38 -18.00
CA ALA A 486 7.02 -15.07 -17.46
C ALA A 486 6.38 -14.18 -18.53
N LEU A 487 5.29 -13.53 -18.16
CA LEU A 487 4.63 -12.50 -18.96
C LEU A 487 4.83 -11.16 -18.27
N SER A 488 5.07 -10.11 -19.05
CA SER A 488 5.33 -8.79 -18.51
C SER A 488 4.92 -7.69 -19.47
N SER A 489 4.83 -6.45 -18.99
CA SER A 489 4.82 -5.27 -19.85
C SER A 489 6.19 -5.10 -20.53
N SER A 490 6.30 -4.16 -21.48
CA SER A 490 7.57 -3.81 -22.11
C SER A 490 8.55 -3.28 -21.07
N LEU A 491 9.77 -3.83 -21.02
CA LEU A 491 10.75 -3.58 -19.96
C LEU A 491 12.06 -3.06 -20.52
N ALA A 492 12.69 -2.11 -19.82
CA ALA A 492 14.00 -1.60 -20.21
C ALA A 492 15.11 -2.65 -19.96
N ASN A 493 15.06 -3.29 -18.79
CA ASN A 493 16.03 -4.28 -18.32
C ASN A 493 15.51 -5.72 -18.42
N ALA A 494 14.76 -6.06 -19.48
CA ALA A 494 14.20 -7.39 -19.69
C ALA A 494 15.27 -8.50 -19.71
N LYS A 495 16.49 -8.18 -20.13
CA LYS A 495 17.63 -9.11 -20.14
C LYS A 495 17.91 -9.67 -18.75
N ASP A 496 17.96 -8.81 -17.73
CA ASP A 496 18.25 -9.23 -16.35
C ASP A 496 17.17 -10.14 -15.80
N LEU A 497 15.90 -9.83 -16.11
CA LEU A 497 14.76 -10.68 -15.75
C LEU A 497 14.79 -12.01 -16.50
N GLY A 498 15.14 -12.00 -17.79
CA GLY A 498 15.31 -13.20 -18.60
C GLY A 498 16.40 -14.12 -18.05
N GLU A 499 17.59 -13.58 -17.80
CA GLU A 499 18.71 -14.32 -17.20
C GLU A 499 18.37 -14.81 -15.79
N TRP A 500 17.68 -14.00 -14.99
CA TRP A 500 17.20 -14.40 -13.68
C TRP A 500 16.20 -15.56 -13.75
N ILE A 501 15.24 -15.59 -14.67
CA ILE A 501 14.33 -16.76 -14.78
C ILE A 501 14.97 -17.96 -15.50
N GLY A 502 16.21 -17.82 -16.00
CA GLY A 502 16.89 -18.83 -16.79
C GLY A 502 16.36 -18.95 -18.23
N ALA A 503 15.75 -17.90 -18.77
CA ALA A 503 15.39 -17.83 -20.19
C ALA A 503 16.65 -17.59 -21.03
N THR A 504 16.80 -18.39 -22.08
CA THR A 504 17.89 -18.21 -23.06
C THR A 504 17.59 -17.01 -23.96
N SER A 505 18.56 -16.59 -24.77
CA SER A 505 18.34 -15.55 -25.79
C SER A 505 17.22 -15.90 -26.78
N HIS A 506 16.96 -17.19 -27.01
CA HIS A 506 15.84 -17.66 -27.84
C HIS A 506 14.47 -17.58 -27.13
N GLY A 507 14.46 -17.63 -25.80
CA GLY A 507 13.27 -17.47 -24.96
C GLY A 507 13.00 -16.04 -24.50
N LEU A 508 13.81 -15.06 -24.92
CA LEU A 508 13.69 -13.67 -24.48
C LEU A 508 13.02 -12.81 -25.57
N PHE A 509 11.74 -12.49 -25.38
CA PHE A 509 10.97 -11.62 -26.26
C PHE A 509 10.58 -10.33 -25.53
N ASN A 510 11.23 -9.21 -25.85
CA ASN A 510 10.94 -7.91 -25.23
C ASN A 510 10.56 -6.87 -26.29
N PHE A 511 9.27 -6.71 -26.53
CA PHE A 511 8.75 -5.80 -27.55
C PHE A 511 8.65 -4.36 -27.01
N PRO A 512 8.83 -3.33 -27.86
CA PRO A 512 8.70 -1.94 -27.44
C PRO A 512 7.26 -1.54 -27.11
N PRO A 513 7.02 -0.50 -26.30
CA PRO A 513 5.68 0.00 -25.94
C PRO A 513 4.73 0.28 -27.12
N GLY A 514 5.30 0.64 -28.28
CA GLY A 514 4.56 0.93 -29.50
C GLY A 514 4.07 -0.31 -30.26
N VAL A 515 4.59 -1.51 -29.98
CA VAL A 515 4.11 -2.75 -30.59
C VAL A 515 2.82 -3.18 -29.91
N ARG A 516 1.69 -2.78 -30.50
CA ARG A 516 0.35 -3.12 -30.04
C ARG A 516 -0.50 -3.62 -31.22
N PRO A 517 -1.36 -4.64 -31.04
CA PRO A 517 -2.31 -5.05 -32.07
C PRO A 517 -3.26 -3.91 -32.49
N VAL A 518 -3.65 -3.07 -31.53
CA VAL A 518 -4.40 -1.83 -31.75
C VAL A 518 -3.49 -0.66 -31.38
N PRO A 519 -3.09 0.19 -32.35
CA PRO A 519 -2.28 1.39 -32.08
C PRO A 519 -2.95 2.31 -31.06
N LEU A 520 -2.16 2.92 -30.17
CA LEU A 520 -2.65 3.80 -29.10
C LEU A 520 -2.16 5.24 -29.29
N GLU A 521 -3.09 6.19 -29.37
CA GLU A 521 -2.81 7.63 -29.33
C GLU A 521 -2.82 8.14 -27.89
N ILE A 522 -1.73 8.73 -27.39
CA ILE A 522 -1.60 9.18 -26.00
C ILE A 522 -1.50 10.71 -25.93
N HIS A 523 -2.42 11.35 -25.22
CA HIS A 523 -2.44 12.79 -24.99
C HIS A 523 -2.25 13.10 -23.50
N ILE A 524 -1.17 13.79 -23.12
CA ILE A 524 -0.89 14.16 -21.72
C ILE A 524 -1.09 15.66 -21.53
N GLN A 525 -2.00 16.02 -20.64
CA GLN A 525 -2.36 17.40 -20.30
C GLN A 525 -2.02 17.70 -18.84
N GLY A 526 -1.17 18.70 -18.62
CA GLY A 526 -0.81 19.15 -17.28
C GLY A 526 -1.77 20.23 -16.78
N VAL A 527 -2.30 20.07 -15.56
CA VAL A 527 -3.12 21.08 -14.88
C VAL A 527 -2.30 21.69 -13.75
N ASP A 528 -2.18 23.01 -13.80
CA ASP A 528 -1.30 23.79 -12.93
C ASP A 528 -2.10 24.44 -11.78
N ILE A 529 -2.59 23.58 -10.89
CA ILE A 529 -3.30 23.95 -9.66
C ILE A 529 -2.69 23.11 -8.55
N ALA A 530 -2.13 23.72 -7.50
CA ALA A 530 -1.44 22.99 -6.43
C ALA A 530 -2.40 22.19 -5.54
N ASN A 531 -3.54 22.77 -5.16
CA ASN A 531 -4.54 22.10 -4.34
C ASN A 531 -5.19 20.94 -5.11
N PHE A 532 -5.12 19.74 -4.55
CA PHE A 532 -5.58 18.51 -5.20
C PHE A 532 -7.08 18.52 -5.53
N GLU A 533 -7.96 18.87 -4.59
CA GLU A 533 -9.42 18.86 -4.82
C GLU A 533 -9.82 19.91 -5.88
N ALA A 534 -9.25 21.12 -5.82
CA ALA A 534 -9.50 22.15 -6.83
C ALA A 534 -8.98 21.73 -8.20
N ARG A 535 -7.83 21.06 -8.25
CA ARG A 535 -7.25 20.50 -9.48
C ARG A 535 -8.17 19.43 -10.08
N MET A 536 -8.70 18.52 -9.26
CA MET A 536 -9.65 17.49 -9.69
C MET A 536 -10.92 18.11 -10.29
N GLN A 537 -11.51 19.11 -9.63
CA GLN A 537 -12.69 19.81 -10.17
C GLN A 537 -12.41 20.50 -11.51
N ALA A 538 -11.24 21.13 -11.65
CA ALA A 538 -10.83 21.79 -12.90
C ALA A 538 -10.64 20.79 -14.06
N MET A 539 -10.38 19.51 -13.78
CA MET A 539 -10.22 18.47 -14.79
C MET A 539 -11.55 17.94 -15.33
N THR A 540 -12.68 18.09 -14.62
CA THR A 540 -13.93 17.41 -15.00
C THR A 540 -14.51 17.90 -16.34
N LYS A 541 -14.48 19.21 -16.60
CA LYS A 541 -14.96 19.77 -17.88
C LYS A 541 -14.04 19.38 -19.07
N PRO A 542 -12.70 19.42 -18.94
CA PRO A 542 -11.79 18.81 -19.91
C PRO A 542 -12.03 17.32 -20.16
N THR A 543 -12.36 16.53 -19.12
CA THR A 543 -12.73 15.11 -19.26
C THR A 543 -13.96 14.95 -20.17
N TYR A 544 -15.04 15.68 -19.88
CA TYR A 544 -16.24 15.67 -20.74
C TYR A 544 -15.92 16.03 -22.19
N THR A 545 -15.16 17.12 -22.38
CA THR A 545 -14.75 17.60 -23.71
C THR A 545 -13.92 16.54 -24.45
N SER A 546 -13.06 15.82 -23.75
CA SER A 546 -12.25 14.73 -24.31
C SER A 546 -13.12 13.56 -24.76
N ILE A 547 -14.16 13.20 -24.00
CA ILE A 547 -15.12 12.16 -24.39
C ILE A 547 -15.82 12.56 -25.70
N VAL A 548 -16.39 13.76 -25.76
CA VAL A 548 -17.10 14.27 -26.96
C VAL A 548 -16.16 14.35 -28.18
N GLN A 549 -14.90 14.73 -27.98
CA GLN A 549 -13.94 14.89 -29.08
C GLN A 549 -13.34 13.56 -29.57
N HIS A 550 -12.98 12.65 -28.66
CA HIS A 550 -12.21 11.45 -28.98
C HIS A 550 -13.08 10.18 -29.06
N ALA A 551 -14.21 10.11 -28.36
CA ALA A 551 -15.14 8.98 -28.38
C ALA A 551 -16.37 9.25 -29.27
N LYS A 552 -16.12 9.74 -30.50
CA LYS A 552 -17.19 10.01 -31.49
C LYS A 552 -17.88 8.72 -31.95
N ASN A 553 -19.08 8.86 -32.50
CA ASN A 553 -19.91 7.76 -33.01
C ASN A 553 -20.23 6.71 -31.93
N GLU A 554 -20.64 7.18 -30.76
CA GLU A 554 -21.15 6.33 -29.67
C GLU A 554 -20.13 5.29 -29.16
N LYS A 555 -18.82 5.55 -29.38
CA LYS A 555 -17.77 4.65 -28.91
C LYS A 555 -17.62 4.73 -27.39
N PRO A 556 -17.36 3.60 -26.70
CA PRO A 556 -17.25 3.54 -25.25
C PRO A 556 -16.02 4.29 -24.72
N ALA A 557 -16.19 4.92 -23.57
CA ALA A 557 -15.16 5.63 -22.84
C ALA A 557 -15.09 5.21 -21.37
N ILE A 558 -13.87 4.92 -20.88
CA ILE A 558 -13.61 4.67 -19.46
C ILE A 558 -12.90 5.90 -18.87
N VAL A 559 -13.34 6.35 -17.69
CA VAL A 559 -12.71 7.46 -16.95
C VAL A 559 -12.18 6.95 -15.61
N PHE A 560 -10.87 6.87 -15.45
CA PHE A 560 -10.25 6.55 -14.16
C PHE A 560 -10.10 7.80 -13.29
N VAL A 561 -10.46 7.68 -12.01
CA VAL A 561 -10.34 8.74 -11.00
C VAL A 561 -9.78 8.21 -9.67
N PRO A 562 -9.23 9.05 -8.79
CA PRO A 562 -8.42 8.58 -7.67
C PRO A 562 -9.13 7.89 -6.53
N THR A 563 -10.37 8.24 -6.25
CA THR A 563 -11.07 7.67 -5.09
C THR A 563 -12.54 7.45 -5.39
N ARG A 564 -13.21 6.63 -4.58
CA ARG A 564 -14.67 6.38 -4.68
C ARG A 564 -15.49 7.67 -4.64
N LYS A 565 -15.06 8.64 -3.84
CA LYS A 565 -15.69 9.97 -3.77
C LYS A 565 -15.63 10.64 -5.14
N HIS A 566 -14.46 10.63 -5.77
CA HIS A 566 -14.28 11.20 -7.11
C HIS A 566 -15.06 10.43 -8.17
N VAL A 567 -15.21 9.10 -8.05
CA VAL A 567 -16.05 8.30 -8.97
C VAL A 567 -17.47 8.83 -9.02
N ARG A 568 -18.08 9.01 -7.85
CA ARG A 568 -19.44 9.57 -7.75
C ARG A 568 -19.49 10.98 -8.30
N LEU A 569 -18.63 11.88 -7.82
CA LEU A 569 -18.63 13.29 -8.23
C LEU A 569 -18.44 13.46 -9.74
N ALA A 570 -17.46 12.77 -10.33
CA ALA A 570 -17.22 12.84 -11.76
C ALA A 570 -18.39 12.27 -12.57
N ALA A 571 -19.03 11.18 -12.14
CA ALA A 571 -20.21 10.64 -12.82
C ALA A 571 -21.39 11.64 -12.81
N VAL A 572 -21.63 12.33 -11.69
CA VAL A 572 -22.67 13.38 -11.59
C VAL A 572 -22.36 14.57 -12.47
N ASP A 573 -21.11 15.04 -12.47
CA ASP A 573 -20.70 16.18 -13.28
C ASP A 573 -20.80 15.84 -14.78
N LEU A 574 -20.36 14.65 -15.19
CA LEU A 574 -20.48 14.17 -16.56
C LEU A 574 -21.93 14.03 -17.00
N MET A 575 -22.81 13.53 -16.12
CA MET A 575 -24.26 13.51 -16.33
C MET A 575 -24.80 14.94 -16.51
N THR A 576 -24.39 15.88 -15.66
CA THR A 576 -24.85 17.27 -15.72
C THR A 576 -24.42 17.95 -17.01
N TYR A 577 -23.15 17.80 -17.42
CA TYR A 577 -22.67 18.33 -18.70
C TYR A 577 -23.34 17.67 -19.90
N SER A 578 -23.60 16.36 -19.82
CA SER A 578 -24.34 15.59 -20.83
C SER A 578 -25.75 16.14 -21.03
N SER A 579 -26.49 16.40 -19.95
CA SER A 579 -27.85 16.97 -20.01
C SER A 579 -27.88 18.41 -20.52
N MET A 580 -26.82 19.20 -20.25
CA MET A 580 -26.71 20.57 -20.78
C MET A 580 -26.51 20.62 -22.30
N ASP A 581 -25.82 19.64 -22.88
CA ASP A 581 -25.49 19.59 -24.32
C ASP A 581 -26.52 18.78 -25.13
N GLY A 582 -27.17 17.79 -24.50
CA GLY A 582 -28.00 16.75 -25.14
C GLY A 582 -29.45 17.09 -25.49
N GLY A 583 -30.01 18.19 -24.98
CA GLY A 583 -31.44 18.48 -25.17
C GLY A 583 -32.34 17.42 -24.51
N GLU A 584 -33.30 16.84 -25.26
CA GLU A 584 -34.28 15.87 -24.72
C GLU A 584 -33.73 14.45 -24.51
N LYS A 585 -32.62 14.06 -25.17
CA LYS A 585 -32.01 12.72 -25.02
C LYS A 585 -30.57 12.85 -24.52
N PRO A 586 -30.19 12.18 -23.42
CA PRO A 586 -28.81 12.20 -22.94
C PRO A 586 -27.88 11.53 -23.98
N PRO A 587 -26.80 12.20 -24.44
CA PRO A 587 -25.96 11.72 -25.54
C PRO A 587 -25.22 10.41 -25.24
N PHE A 588 -24.98 10.11 -23.96
CA PHE A 588 -24.27 8.90 -23.54
C PHE A 588 -25.18 7.67 -23.39
N LEU A 589 -26.50 7.84 -23.54
CA LEU A 589 -27.47 6.76 -23.50
C LEU A 589 -27.75 6.23 -24.90
N LEU A 590 -27.29 5.02 -25.17
CA LEU A 590 -27.31 4.43 -26.51
C LEU A 590 -28.57 3.59 -26.77
N ARG A 591 -29.27 3.13 -25.71
CA ARG A 591 -30.51 2.34 -25.78
C ARG A 591 -31.69 3.02 -25.08
N SER A 592 -32.91 2.52 -25.28
CA SER A 592 -34.10 3.10 -24.65
C SER A 592 -34.11 2.81 -23.14
N ILE A 593 -34.65 3.74 -22.34
CA ILE A 593 -34.75 3.56 -20.89
C ILE A 593 -35.64 2.37 -20.52
N GLU A 594 -36.70 2.14 -21.31
CA GLU A 594 -37.65 1.03 -21.11
C GLU A 594 -36.97 -0.34 -21.14
N GLU A 595 -35.96 -0.52 -22.00
CA GLU A 595 -35.18 -1.77 -22.09
C GLU A 595 -34.21 -1.94 -20.90
N MET A 596 -33.77 -0.83 -20.28
CA MET A 596 -32.83 -0.85 -19.15
C MET A 596 -33.51 -1.06 -17.80
N GLU A 597 -34.79 -0.68 -17.67
CA GLU A 597 -35.53 -0.71 -16.39
C GLU A 597 -35.46 -2.04 -15.62
N PRO A 598 -35.53 -3.23 -16.27
CA PRO A 598 -35.38 -4.52 -15.58
C PRO A 598 -34.00 -4.73 -14.92
N PHE A 599 -32.97 -4.07 -15.43
CA PHE A 599 -31.62 -4.09 -14.85
C PHE A 599 -31.48 -3.01 -13.79
N LEU A 600 -32.01 -1.80 -14.03
CA LEU A 600 -31.97 -0.68 -13.09
C LEU A 600 -32.73 -0.97 -11.79
N GLY A 601 -33.83 -1.74 -11.87
CA GLY A 601 -34.58 -2.18 -10.69
C GLY A 601 -33.81 -3.12 -9.76
N LYS A 602 -32.71 -3.74 -10.23
CA LYS A 602 -31.84 -4.62 -9.42
C LYS A 602 -30.72 -3.87 -8.70
N ILE A 603 -30.48 -2.61 -9.07
CA ILE A 603 -29.37 -1.82 -8.56
C ILE A 603 -29.69 -1.32 -7.15
N GLN A 604 -28.75 -1.54 -6.22
CA GLN A 604 -28.92 -1.15 -4.82
C GLN A 604 -28.57 0.33 -4.60
N GLU A 605 -27.52 0.83 -5.26
CA GLU A 605 -27.04 2.20 -5.08
C GLU A 605 -27.90 3.20 -5.87
N GLU A 606 -28.64 4.06 -5.17
CA GLU A 606 -29.60 4.99 -5.79
C GLU A 606 -28.95 5.97 -6.77
N MET A 607 -27.73 6.45 -6.43
CA MET A 607 -27.00 7.39 -7.27
C MET A 607 -26.48 6.74 -8.57
N LEU A 608 -26.14 5.46 -8.51
CA LEU A 608 -25.73 4.69 -9.68
C LEU A 608 -26.90 4.54 -10.66
N ARG A 609 -28.08 4.21 -10.13
CA ARG A 609 -29.30 4.15 -10.92
C ARG A 609 -29.59 5.49 -11.63
N ALA A 610 -29.49 6.62 -10.92
CA ALA A 610 -29.71 7.95 -11.50
C ALA A 610 -28.74 8.30 -12.64
N THR A 611 -27.46 7.97 -12.48
CA THR A 611 -26.42 8.24 -13.50
C THR A 611 -26.56 7.31 -14.71
N LEU A 612 -26.95 6.05 -14.51
CA LEU A 612 -27.20 5.09 -15.58
C LEU A 612 -28.37 5.50 -16.49
N HIS A 613 -29.42 6.13 -15.95
CA HIS A 613 -30.49 6.72 -16.78
C HIS A 613 -29.98 7.75 -17.80
N HIS A 614 -28.80 8.31 -17.58
CA HIS A 614 -28.15 9.27 -18.48
C HIS A 614 -27.00 8.65 -19.29
N GLY A 615 -26.84 7.32 -19.24
CA GLY A 615 -25.78 6.60 -19.96
C GLY A 615 -24.39 6.69 -19.33
N VAL A 616 -24.31 7.06 -18.05
CA VAL A 616 -23.06 7.11 -17.27
C VAL A 616 -23.12 6.07 -16.16
N GLY A 617 -22.39 4.97 -16.33
CA GLY A 617 -22.16 4.00 -15.26
C GLY A 617 -20.94 4.35 -14.44
N TYR A 618 -20.83 3.80 -13.24
CA TYR A 618 -19.58 3.88 -12.49
C TYR A 618 -19.28 2.63 -11.67
N LEU A 619 -17.99 2.36 -11.46
CA LEU A 619 -17.47 1.21 -10.72
C LEU A 619 -16.49 1.68 -9.64
N HIS A 620 -16.70 1.20 -8.43
CA HIS A 620 -15.72 1.30 -7.36
C HIS A 620 -15.84 0.09 -6.44
N GLU A 621 -14.79 -0.21 -5.69
CA GLU A 621 -14.68 -1.41 -4.88
C GLU A 621 -15.71 -1.49 -3.73
N GLY A 622 -16.36 -0.38 -3.39
CA GLY A 622 -17.49 -0.35 -2.43
C GLY A 622 -18.87 -0.72 -2.99
N LEU A 623 -19.02 -0.97 -4.30
CA LEU A 623 -20.31 -1.40 -4.88
C LEU A 623 -20.54 -2.89 -4.66
N SER A 624 -21.81 -3.31 -4.60
CA SER A 624 -22.15 -4.74 -4.53
C SER A 624 -21.68 -5.48 -5.79
N SER A 625 -21.38 -6.77 -5.68
CA SER A 625 -20.96 -7.58 -6.84
C SER A 625 -22.02 -7.61 -7.94
N LEU A 626 -23.30 -7.55 -7.55
CA LEU A 626 -24.43 -7.46 -8.49
C LEU A 626 -24.41 -6.13 -9.26
N ASP A 627 -24.25 -4.99 -8.57
CA ASP A 627 -24.20 -3.68 -9.22
C ASP A 627 -23.02 -3.60 -10.20
N GLN A 628 -21.84 -4.09 -9.80
CA GLN A 628 -20.66 -4.11 -10.66
C GLN A 628 -20.88 -4.96 -11.92
N GLU A 629 -21.51 -6.13 -11.77
CA GLU A 629 -21.83 -7.01 -12.90
C GLU A 629 -22.83 -6.36 -13.86
N VAL A 630 -23.90 -5.76 -13.34
CA VAL A 630 -24.91 -5.07 -14.16
C VAL A 630 -24.26 -3.92 -14.94
N VAL A 631 -23.47 -3.06 -14.30
CA VAL A 631 -22.79 -1.95 -14.98
C VAL A 631 -21.83 -2.46 -16.07
N SER A 632 -21.07 -3.52 -15.77
CA SER A 632 -20.14 -4.11 -16.73
C SER A 632 -20.87 -4.67 -17.95
N GLN A 633 -21.96 -5.41 -17.74
CA GLN A 633 -22.78 -5.95 -18.83
C GLN A 633 -23.41 -4.85 -19.69
N LEU A 634 -23.95 -3.80 -19.06
CA LEU A 634 -24.53 -2.66 -19.78
C LEU A 634 -23.50 -1.92 -20.63
N PHE A 635 -22.26 -1.79 -20.14
CA PHE A 635 -21.17 -1.16 -20.87
C PHE A 635 -20.67 -2.04 -22.03
N GLU A 636 -20.43 -3.33 -21.81
CA GLU A 636 -19.99 -4.29 -22.84
C GLU A 636 -21.03 -4.45 -23.95
N ALA A 637 -22.33 -4.47 -23.59
CA ALA A 637 -23.43 -4.52 -24.54
C ALA A 637 -23.62 -3.23 -25.34
N GLY A 638 -22.92 -2.14 -24.97
CA GLY A 638 -23.03 -0.84 -25.61
C GLY A 638 -24.36 -0.14 -25.34
N TRP A 639 -24.94 -0.31 -24.14
CA TRP A 639 -26.17 0.38 -23.73
C TRP A 639 -25.86 1.73 -23.10
N ILE A 640 -24.74 1.79 -22.39
CA ILE A 640 -24.15 3.01 -21.83
C ILE A 640 -22.81 3.29 -22.49
N GLN A 641 -22.51 4.56 -22.74
CA GLN A 641 -21.27 4.95 -23.41
C GLN A 641 -20.11 5.17 -22.44
N VAL A 642 -20.38 5.65 -21.22
CA VAL A 642 -19.34 6.10 -20.28
C VAL A 642 -19.35 5.24 -19.01
N CYS A 643 -18.17 4.79 -18.59
CA CYS A 643 -17.96 4.15 -17.29
C CYS A 643 -16.88 4.90 -16.50
N VAL A 644 -17.22 5.42 -15.32
CA VAL A 644 -16.25 6.05 -14.40
C VAL A 644 -15.76 5.01 -13.39
N MET A 645 -14.45 4.82 -13.27
CA MET A 645 -13.86 3.79 -12.42
C MET A 645 -12.89 4.39 -11.39
N SER A 646 -12.84 3.84 -10.18
CA SER A 646 -11.75 4.17 -9.25
C SER A 646 -10.42 3.62 -9.77
N SER A 647 -9.30 4.28 -9.44
CA SER A 647 -7.96 3.88 -9.87
C SER A 647 -7.61 2.45 -9.42
N SER A 648 -8.08 2.04 -8.24
CA SER A 648 -7.93 0.68 -7.70
C SER A 648 -8.60 -0.41 -8.54
N MET A 649 -9.57 -0.06 -9.38
CA MET A 649 -10.31 -1.00 -10.24
C MET A 649 -9.69 -1.16 -11.64
N CYS A 650 -8.51 -0.57 -11.91
CA CYS A 650 -7.81 -0.79 -13.18
C CYS A 650 -7.31 -2.24 -13.36
N TRP A 651 -7.23 -3.00 -12.27
CA TRP A 651 -6.86 -4.41 -12.28
C TRP A 651 -8.11 -5.29 -12.08
N GLY A 652 -8.21 -6.38 -12.86
CA GLY A 652 -9.25 -7.41 -12.70
C GLY A 652 -10.66 -7.03 -13.16
N VAL A 653 -10.82 -5.95 -13.92
CA VAL A 653 -12.07 -5.58 -14.59
C VAL A 653 -11.89 -5.79 -16.11
N PRO A 654 -12.60 -6.73 -16.75
CA PRO A 654 -12.37 -7.11 -18.15
C PRO A 654 -12.98 -6.12 -19.16
N LEU A 655 -13.20 -4.85 -18.78
CA LEU A 655 -13.81 -3.86 -19.65
C LEU A 655 -12.78 -3.28 -20.62
N SER A 656 -13.17 -3.09 -21.87
CA SER A 656 -12.36 -2.42 -22.89
C SER A 656 -13.13 -1.27 -23.52
N ALA A 657 -12.41 -0.21 -23.88
CA ALA A 657 -12.98 1.03 -24.40
C ALA A 657 -12.19 1.52 -25.62
N HIS A 658 -12.81 2.43 -26.38
CA HIS A 658 -12.09 3.16 -27.42
C HIS A 658 -11.22 4.26 -26.80
N LEU A 659 -11.78 4.97 -25.83
CA LEU A 659 -11.14 6.06 -25.11
C LEU A 659 -10.96 5.68 -23.65
N VAL A 660 -9.76 5.90 -23.12
CA VAL A 660 -9.51 5.95 -21.68
C VAL A 660 -9.11 7.36 -21.30
N VAL A 661 -9.75 7.92 -20.27
CA VAL A 661 -9.35 9.17 -19.65
C VAL A 661 -8.84 8.89 -18.23
N VAL A 662 -7.60 9.24 -17.93
CA VAL A 662 -7.06 9.21 -16.57
C VAL A 662 -7.17 10.62 -16.00
N MET A 663 -8.13 10.84 -15.11
CA MET A 663 -8.42 12.13 -14.51
C MET A 663 -7.75 12.22 -13.13
N GLY A 664 -6.56 12.82 -13.10
CA GLY A 664 -5.70 12.85 -11.93
C GLY A 664 -4.82 11.60 -11.83
N THR A 665 -3.54 11.80 -11.49
CA THR A 665 -2.52 10.74 -11.42
C THR A 665 -1.93 10.61 -10.01
N GLN A 666 -2.70 10.97 -8.99
CA GLN A 666 -2.26 11.02 -7.60
C GLN A 666 -3.36 10.47 -6.69
N TYR A 667 -2.98 9.79 -5.61
CA TYR A 667 -3.86 9.42 -4.50
C TYR A 667 -3.34 10.03 -3.20
N TYR A 668 -4.14 9.99 -2.15
CA TYR A 668 -3.69 10.40 -0.82
C TYR A 668 -3.12 9.19 -0.08
N ASP A 669 -1.86 9.26 0.30
CA ASP A 669 -1.21 8.30 1.18
C ASP A 669 -1.37 8.74 2.64
N GLY A 670 -2.06 7.91 3.42
CA GLY A 670 -2.31 8.16 4.83
C GLY A 670 -1.09 8.02 5.73
N GLN A 671 -0.09 7.22 5.31
CA GLN A 671 1.14 7.00 6.08
C GLN A 671 2.04 8.23 5.96
N GLU A 672 2.28 8.70 4.73
CA GLU A 672 3.07 9.90 4.46
C GLU A 672 2.26 11.20 4.69
N ASN A 673 0.95 11.10 4.89
CA ASN A 673 0.00 12.22 4.95
C ASN A 673 0.15 13.20 3.77
N ALA A 674 0.43 12.64 2.58
CA ALA A 674 0.79 13.38 1.38
C ALA A 674 0.04 12.83 0.15
N HIS A 675 0.06 13.58 -0.95
CA HIS A 675 -0.44 13.09 -2.22
C HIS A 675 0.69 12.44 -3.01
N THR A 676 0.60 11.12 -3.19
CA THR A 676 1.60 10.31 -3.89
C THR A 676 1.13 10.05 -5.32
N ASP A 677 2.08 10.07 -6.26
CA ASP A 677 1.81 9.77 -7.67
C ASP A 677 1.42 8.30 -7.88
N TYR A 678 0.64 8.02 -8.92
CA TYR A 678 0.39 6.64 -9.31
C TYR A 678 1.67 5.94 -9.75
N PRO A 679 1.82 4.66 -9.39
CA PRO A 679 2.79 3.80 -10.06
C PRO A 679 2.58 3.85 -11.57
N VAL A 680 3.68 3.93 -12.33
CA VAL A 680 3.62 3.91 -13.80
C VAL A 680 2.94 2.62 -14.31
N THR A 681 3.08 1.53 -13.56
CA THR A 681 2.44 0.23 -13.85
C THR A 681 0.92 0.33 -13.89
N ASP A 682 0.31 1.06 -12.96
CA ASP A 682 -1.14 1.27 -12.92
C ASP A 682 -1.59 2.15 -14.09
N LEU A 683 -0.81 3.18 -14.46
CA LEU A 683 -1.09 3.99 -15.65
C LEU A 683 -1.01 3.17 -16.94
N LEU A 684 0.00 2.31 -17.08
CA LEU A 684 0.13 1.40 -18.23
C LEU A 684 -1.07 0.43 -18.32
N GLN A 685 -1.54 -0.05 -17.17
CA GLN A 685 -2.73 -0.89 -17.09
C GLN A 685 -4.00 -0.13 -17.49
N MET A 686 -4.23 1.06 -16.92
CA MET A 686 -5.36 1.94 -17.29
C MET A 686 -5.39 2.21 -18.80
N MET A 687 -4.24 2.57 -19.38
CA MET A 687 -4.08 2.77 -20.82
C MET A 687 -4.30 1.50 -21.64
N GLY A 688 -4.06 0.33 -21.05
CA GLY A 688 -4.30 -0.98 -21.67
C GLY A 688 -5.78 -1.24 -21.96
N HIS A 689 -6.71 -0.62 -21.21
CA HIS A 689 -8.15 -0.74 -21.47
C HIS A 689 -8.58 -0.04 -22.77
N ALA A 690 -7.77 0.88 -23.32
CA ALA A 690 -8.01 1.53 -24.61
C ALA A 690 -7.65 0.60 -25.78
N SER A 691 -8.11 -0.65 -25.75
CA SER A 691 -7.78 -1.67 -26.74
C SER A 691 -9.00 -2.54 -27.01
N ARG A 692 -9.57 -2.43 -28.21
CA ARG A 692 -10.68 -3.27 -28.69
C ARG A 692 -10.30 -3.93 -30.02
N PRO A 693 -9.49 -5.01 -29.98
CA PRO A 693 -9.11 -5.74 -31.17
C PRO A 693 -10.34 -6.16 -31.98
N LEU A 694 -10.22 -6.18 -33.31
CA LEU A 694 -11.29 -6.51 -34.27
C LEU A 694 -12.43 -5.49 -34.39
N LEU A 695 -12.56 -4.53 -33.45
CA LEU A 695 -13.59 -3.49 -33.47
C LEU A 695 -13.04 -2.11 -33.84
N ASP A 696 -11.91 -1.72 -33.25
CA ASP A 696 -11.28 -0.42 -33.46
C ASP A 696 -9.97 -0.52 -34.24
N ASN A 697 -9.71 0.49 -35.07
CA ASN A 697 -8.42 0.65 -35.78
C ASN A 697 -7.36 1.34 -34.92
N SER A 698 -7.77 2.09 -33.91
CA SER A 698 -6.89 2.72 -32.92
C SER A 698 -7.64 2.94 -31.61
N GLY A 699 -6.89 2.92 -30.50
CA GLY A 699 -7.35 3.35 -29.19
C GLY A 699 -6.83 4.74 -28.86
N LYS A 700 -7.48 5.43 -27.93
CA LYS A 700 -7.08 6.76 -27.47
C LYS A 700 -6.97 6.79 -25.96
N CYS A 701 -5.95 7.47 -25.45
CA CYS A 701 -5.81 7.76 -24.03
C CYS A 701 -5.52 9.24 -23.78
N VAL A 702 -6.26 9.84 -22.86
CA VAL A 702 -6.04 11.21 -22.38
C VAL A 702 -5.70 11.16 -20.90
N ILE A 703 -4.55 11.71 -20.51
CA ILE A 703 -4.07 11.73 -19.13
C ILE A 703 -4.03 13.17 -18.64
N PHE A 704 -4.81 13.47 -17.61
CA PHE A 704 -4.75 14.73 -16.87
C PHE A 704 -3.90 14.54 -15.62
N CYS A 705 -2.74 15.20 -15.56
CA CYS A 705 -1.82 15.10 -14.44
C CYS A 705 -1.51 16.48 -13.84
N HIS A 706 -0.86 16.50 -12.68
CA HIS A 706 -0.26 17.73 -12.18
C HIS A 706 0.84 18.19 -13.16
N ALA A 707 0.86 19.49 -13.50
CA ALA A 707 1.74 20.01 -14.56
C ALA A 707 3.24 19.65 -14.41
N PRO A 708 3.85 19.71 -13.21
CA PRO A 708 5.26 19.33 -13.01
C PRO A 708 5.56 17.86 -13.33
N ARG A 709 4.58 16.96 -13.23
CA ARG A 709 4.75 15.52 -13.47
C ARG A 709 4.56 15.12 -14.93
N LYS A 710 4.20 16.06 -15.81
CA LYS A 710 3.91 15.79 -17.24
C LYS A 710 5.09 15.14 -17.98
N GLU A 711 6.29 15.71 -17.86
CA GLU A 711 7.47 15.20 -18.59
C GLU A 711 7.94 13.85 -18.04
N TYR A 712 7.75 13.59 -16.74
CA TYR A 712 7.99 12.28 -16.14
C TYR A 712 7.12 11.20 -16.80
N TYR A 713 5.80 11.40 -16.87
CA TYR A 713 4.90 10.43 -17.51
C TYR A 713 5.16 10.31 -19.01
N LYS A 714 5.43 11.42 -19.69
CA LYS A 714 5.78 11.39 -21.13
C LYS A 714 7.03 10.54 -21.40
N LYS A 715 7.98 10.46 -20.48
CA LYS A 715 9.15 9.60 -20.66
C LYS A 715 8.80 8.13 -20.49
N PHE A 716 8.24 7.76 -19.32
CA PHE A 716 8.03 6.35 -18.95
C PHE A 716 6.82 5.68 -19.62
N LEU A 717 5.95 6.43 -20.29
CA LEU A 717 4.86 5.86 -21.09
C LEU A 717 5.26 5.56 -22.53
N TYR A 718 6.28 6.25 -23.06
CA TYR A 718 6.77 6.04 -24.44
C TYR A 718 8.03 5.17 -24.48
N GLU A 719 8.87 5.26 -23.45
CA GLU A 719 10.01 4.37 -23.26
C GLU A 719 9.62 3.20 -22.35
N ALA A 720 10.23 2.04 -22.56
CA ALA A 720 10.06 0.93 -21.63
C ALA A 720 10.62 1.32 -20.26
N PHE A 721 9.90 1.04 -19.18
CA PHE A 721 10.34 1.40 -17.84
C PHE A 721 11.26 0.33 -17.25
N PRO A 722 12.28 0.71 -16.46
CA PRO A 722 13.12 -0.25 -15.75
C PRO A 722 12.43 -0.74 -14.48
N VAL A 723 12.78 -1.95 -14.07
CA VAL A 723 12.27 -2.58 -12.86
C VAL A 723 13.41 -2.92 -11.92
N GLU A 724 13.28 -2.56 -10.65
CA GLU A 724 14.25 -2.83 -9.58
C GLU A 724 13.63 -3.72 -8.52
N SER A 725 14.48 -4.41 -7.74
CA SER A 725 14.04 -5.19 -6.60
C SER A 725 13.90 -4.32 -5.34
N HIS A 726 12.97 -4.69 -4.47
CA HIS A 726 12.86 -4.16 -3.11
C HIS A 726 13.05 -5.25 -2.03
N LEU A 727 13.53 -6.44 -2.40
CA LEU A 727 13.64 -7.57 -1.48
C LEU A 727 14.54 -7.29 -0.27
N HIS A 728 15.57 -6.46 -0.43
CA HIS A 728 16.48 -6.05 0.65
C HIS A 728 15.78 -5.38 1.83
N HIS A 729 14.58 -4.80 1.66
CA HIS A 729 13.76 -4.27 2.74
C HIS A 729 12.89 -5.33 3.46
N PHE A 730 12.81 -6.55 2.91
CA PHE A 730 11.91 -7.61 3.36
C PHE A 730 12.64 -8.95 3.57
N LEU A 731 13.95 -8.92 3.86
CA LEU A 731 14.75 -10.15 3.97
C LEU A 731 14.45 -10.96 5.23
N HIS A 732 14.14 -10.32 6.36
CA HIS A 732 13.98 -10.99 7.66
C HIS A 732 12.99 -12.14 7.62
N ASP A 733 11.77 -11.92 7.13
CA ASP A 733 10.73 -12.96 7.08
C ASP A 733 11.08 -14.10 6.12
N ASN A 734 11.75 -13.76 5.02
CA ASN A 734 12.18 -14.74 4.03
C ASN A 734 13.32 -15.62 4.57
N PHE A 735 14.34 -15.02 5.16
CA PHE A 735 15.46 -15.74 5.76
C PHE A 735 14.99 -16.63 6.91
N ASN A 736 14.14 -16.10 7.80
CA ASN A 736 13.53 -16.91 8.85
C ASN A 736 12.77 -18.12 8.27
N ALA A 737 11.98 -17.92 7.21
CA ALA A 737 11.25 -19.01 6.59
C ALA A 737 12.16 -20.08 5.95
N GLU A 738 13.24 -19.67 5.28
CA GLU A 738 14.20 -20.59 4.64
C GLU A 738 15.11 -21.30 5.66
N VAL A 739 15.43 -20.66 6.80
CA VAL A 739 16.10 -21.32 7.94
C VAL A 739 15.18 -22.39 8.55
N VAL A 740 13.90 -22.08 8.79
CA VAL A 740 12.91 -23.05 9.27
C VAL A 740 12.70 -24.20 8.28
N ALA A 741 12.84 -23.95 6.97
CA ALA A 741 12.77 -24.98 5.95
C ALA A 741 14.04 -25.84 5.83
N GLY A 742 15.13 -25.46 6.52
CA GLY A 742 16.46 -26.05 6.39
C GLY A 742 17.06 -25.83 4.99
N VAL A 743 16.70 -24.75 4.30
CA VAL A 743 17.35 -24.35 3.04
C VAL A 743 18.58 -23.51 3.32
N ILE A 744 18.54 -22.70 4.39
CA ILE A 744 19.66 -21.94 4.93
C ILE A 744 20.02 -22.58 6.26
N GLU A 745 21.18 -23.23 6.37
CA GLU A 745 21.64 -23.86 7.60
C GLU A 745 22.84 -23.11 8.21
N ASN A 746 23.48 -22.21 7.47
CA ASN A 746 24.58 -21.37 7.93
C ASN A 746 24.61 -20.00 7.20
N LYS A 747 25.46 -19.08 7.65
CA LYS A 747 25.60 -17.74 7.02
C LYS A 747 26.03 -17.78 5.55
N GLN A 748 26.81 -18.77 5.13
CA GLN A 748 27.22 -18.92 3.73
C GLN A 748 26.04 -19.33 2.84
N ASP A 749 25.19 -20.24 3.31
CA ASP A 749 23.96 -20.61 2.60
C ASP A 749 23.04 -19.41 2.40
N ALA A 750 23.01 -18.46 3.35
CA ALA A 750 22.23 -17.23 3.22
C ALA A 750 22.77 -16.32 2.10
N VAL A 751 24.09 -16.19 1.98
CA VAL A 751 24.72 -15.48 0.86
C VAL A 751 24.43 -16.19 -0.46
N ASP A 752 24.56 -17.52 -0.49
CA ASP A 752 24.32 -18.35 -1.67
C ASP A 752 22.85 -18.26 -2.11
N TYR A 753 21.90 -18.26 -1.16
CA TYR A 753 20.48 -18.08 -1.40
C TYR A 753 20.19 -16.74 -2.07
N LEU A 754 20.82 -15.64 -1.61
CA LEU A 754 20.66 -14.32 -2.24
C LEU A 754 21.09 -14.34 -3.71
N THR A 755 22.06 -15.17 -4.12
CA THR A 755 22.49 -15.26 -5.53
C THR A 755 21.39 -15.75 -6.50
N TRP A 756 20.35 -16.41 -5.98
CA TRP A 756 19.20 -16.86 -6.76
C TRP A 756 18.17 -15.78 -7.03
N THR A 757 18.26 -14.66 -6.31
CA THR A 757 17.29 -13.56 -6.32
C THR A 757 17.50 -12.61 -7.50
N PHE A 758 16.46 -11.82 -7.82
CA PHE A 758 16.57 -10.76 -8.81
C PHE A 758 17.40 -9.59 -8.27
N THR A 759 17.33 -9.34 -6.95
CA THR A 759 18.16 -8.37 -6.22
C THR A 759 19.63 -8.54 -6.57
N TYR A 760 20.16 -9.76 -6.45
CA TYR A 760 21.56 -10.04 -6.75
C TYR A 760 21.96 -9.67 -8.17
N ARG A 761 21.09 -9.91 -9.16
CA ARG A 761 21.32 -9.48 -10.55
C ARG A 761 21.41 -7.95 -10.64
N ARG A 762 20.50 -7.25 -9.97
CA ARG A 762 20.41 -5.79 -10.03
C ARG A 762 21.51 -5.06 -9.25
N LEU A 763 22.06 -5.63 -8.18
CA LEU A 763 23.18 -5.05 -7.43
C LEU A 763 24.36 -4.65 -8.34
N THR A 764 24.64 -5.47 -9.37
CA THR A 764 25.75 -5.21 -10.31
C THR A 764 25.38 -4.20 -11.41
N GLN A 765 24.10 -4.12 -11.77
CA GLN A 765 23.62 -3.32 -12.90
C GLN A 765 23.23 -1.90 -12.49
N ASN A 766 22.82 -1.70 -11.23
CA ASN A 766 22.45 -0.40 -10.68
C ASN A 766 22.83 -0.29 -9.18
N PRO A 767 24.13 -0.29 -8.85
CA PRO A 767 24.62 -0.41 -7.48
C PRO A 767 24.12 0.70 -6.55
N ASN A 768 24.11 1.96 -6.99
CA ASN A 768 23.70 3.07 -6.13
C ASN A 768 22.22 3.05 -5.75
N TYR A 769 21.36 2.38 -6.54
CA TYR A 769 19.97 2.17 -6.14
C TYR A 769 19.86 1.39 -4.82
N TYR A 770 20.81 0.49 -4.57
CA TYR A 770 20.88 -0.38 -3.38
C TYR A 770 21.96 0.06 -2.38
N ASN A 771 22.42 1.32 -2.45
CA ASN A 771 23.49 1.86 -1.60
C ASN A 771 24.89 1.25 -1.79
N LEU A 772 25.17 0.57 -2.91
CA LEU A 772 26.53 0.09 -3.21
C LEU A 772 27.37 1.21 -3.83
N GLN A 773 28.62 1.31 -3.38
CA GLN A 773 29.58 2.30 -3.87
C GLN A 773 30.42 1.82 -5.07
N GLY A 774 30.30 0.54 -5.45
CA GLY A 774 31.08 -0.05 -6.53
C GLY A 774 30.51 -1.39 -7.01
N VAL A 775 31.00 -1.84 -8.17
CA VAL A 775 30.54 -3.07 -8.86
C VAL A 775 31.57 -4.21 -8.83
N SER A 776 32.69 -4.05 -8.12
CA SER A 776 33.68 -5.13 -8.05
C SER A 776 33.15 -6.29 -7.19
N HIS A 777 33.66 -7.49 -7.44
CA HIS A 777 33.28 -8.69 -6.67
C HIS A 777 33.45 -8.48 -5.15
N ARG A 778 34.45 -7.71 -4.73
CA ARG A 778 34.66 -7.37 -3.32
C ARG A 778 33.53 -6.50 -2.77
N HIS A 779 33.15 -5.42 -3.46
CA HIS A 779 32.03 -4.57 -3.00
C HIS A 779 30.71 -5.35 -2.92
N LEU A 780 30.45 -6.22 -3.90
CA LEU A 780 29.27 -7.06 -3.91
C LEU A 780 29.27 -8.06 -2.75
N SER A 781 30.39 -8.75 -2.54
CA SER A 781 30.54 -9.71 -1.44
C SER A 781 30.42 -9.02 -0.09
N ASP A 782 31.12 -7.91 0.13
CA ASP A 782 31.09 -7.16 1.39
C ASP A 782 29.66 -6.67 1.69
N HIS A 783 28.94 -6.16 0.69
CA HIS A 783 27.55 -5.73 0.85
C HIS A 783 26.59 -6.88 1.16
N LEU A 784 26.71 -8.01 0.46
CA LEU A 784 25.87 -9.19 0.73
C LEU A 784 26.14 -9.75 2.12
N SER A 785 27.41 -9.82 2.53
CA SER A 785 27.80 -10.23 3.88
C SER A 785 27.24 -9.29 4.94
N GLU A 786 27.34 -7.97 4.74
CA GLU A 786 26.75 -6.97 5.65
C GLU A 786 25.22 -7.12 5.74
N LEU A 787 24.56 -7.32 4.59
CA LEU A 787 23.10 -7.48 4.53
C LEU A 787 22.64 -8.75 5.26
N VAL A 788 23.36 -9.86 5.06
CA VAL A 788 23.11 -11.13 5.76
C VAL A 788 23.36 -10.99 7.26
N GLU A 789 24.49 -10.40 7.65
CA GLU A 789 24.87 -10.23 9.06
C GLU A 789 23.86 -9.37 9.80
N ASN A 790 23.47 -8.22 9.23
CA ASN A 790 22.47 -7.34 9.82
C ASN A 790 21.12 -8.05 9.99
N THR A 791 20.65 -8.73 8.93
CA THR A 791 19.36 -9.44 8.94
C THR A 791 19.33 -10.57 9.97
N LEU A 792 20.37 -11.40 10.02
CA LEU A 792 20.45 -12.53 10.95
C LEU A 792 20.65 -12.06 12.39
N THR A 793 21.44 -11.01 12.62
CA THR A 793 21.60 -10.40 13.95
C THR A 793 20.26 -9.88 14.48
N ASP A 794 19.45 -9.25 13.63
CA ASP A 794 18.11 -8.79 14.02
C ASP A 794 17.19 -9.97 14.33
N LEU A 795 17.20 -11.03 13.51
CA LEU A 795 16.42 -12.25 13.76
C LEU A 795 16.85 -12.97 15.05
N GLU A 796 18.13 -12.97 15.37
CA GLU A 796 18.68 -13.50 16.63
C GLU A 796 18.23 -12.67 17.83
N ARG A 797 18.31 -11.34 17.74
CA ARG A 797 17.80 -10.42 18.78
C ARG A 797 16.31 -10.63 19.05
N SER A 798 15.53 -10.86 18.00
CA SER A 798 14.11 -11.20 18.09
C SER A 798 13.83 -12.66 18.47
N LYS A 799 14.87 -13.45 18.76
CA LYS A 799 14.82 -14.88 19.15
C LYS A 799 14.08 -15.77 18.15
N CYS A 800 14.15 -15.44 16.87
CA CYS A 800 13.59 -16.25 15.79
C CYS A 800 14.56 -17.32 15.31
N VAL A 801 15.85 -17.00 15.31
CA VAL A 801 16.96 -17.89 14.91
C VAL A 801 18.03 -17.85 16.00
N ALA A 802 18.76 -18.95 16.21
CA ALA A 802 19.97 -18.97 17.02
C ALA A 802 21.19 -19.09 16.10
N ILE A 803 22.26 -18.36 16.43
CA ILE A 803 23.55 -18.42 15.74
C ILE A 803 24.52 -19.20 16.62
N GLU A 804 24.94 -20.37 16.16
CA GLU A 804 25.87 -21.26 16.84
C GLU A 804 27.27 -21.11 16.21
N GLU A 805 28.31 -21.03 17.04
CA GLU A 805 29.71 -20.89 16.60
C GLU A 805 29.95 -19.74 15.59
N ASP A 806 29.17 -18.65 15.71
CA ASP A 806 29.16 -17.47 14.82
C ASP A 806 28.81 -17.76 13.33
N MET A 807 28.40 -18.98 12.99
CA MET A 807 28.22 -19.43 11.59
C MET A 807 26.93 -20.23 11.35
N ASP A 808 26.65 -21.23 12.18
CA ASP A 808 25.55 -22.17 11.97
C ASP A 808 24.24 -21.58 12.49
N LEU A 809 23.14 -21.89 11.81
CA LEU A 809 21.82 -21.30 12.05
C LEU A 809 20.82 -22.39 12.41
N SER A 810 20.16 -22.24 13.56
CA SER A 810 19.08 -23.12 13.98
C SER A 810 17.78 -22.33 14.23
N PRO A 811 16.62 -22.81 13.74
CA PRO A 811 15.36 -22.13 13.96
C PRO A 811 14.90 -22.27 15.42
N LEU A 812 14.44 -21.17 16.02
CA LEU A 812 13.81 -21.16 17.34
C LEU A 812 12.28 -21.18 17.26
N ASN A 813 11.62 -21.41 18.39
CA ASN A 813 10.15 -21.49 18.46
C ASN A 813 9.44 -20.29 17.85
N LEU A 814 9.90 -19.06 18.12
CA LEU A 814 9.30 -17.85 17.55
C LEU A 814 9.44 -17.80 16.03
N GLY A 815 10.59 -18.19 15.50
CA GLY A 815 10.84 -18.25 14.06
C GLY A 815 9.98 -19.30 13.36
N MET A 816 9.81 -20.46 14.00
CA MET A 816 8.90 -21.52 13.52
C MET A 816 7.44 -21.05 13.49
N ILE A 817 6.98 -20.33 14.52
CA ILE A 817 5.62 -19.76 14.58
C ILE A 817 5.43 -18.71 13.48
N ALA A 818 6.37 -17.76 13.34
CA ALA A 818 6.33 -16.72 12.30
C ALA A 818 6.24 -17.33 10.89
N SER A 819 7.09 -18.33 10.61
CA SER A 819 7.11 -19.04 9.32
C SER A 819 5.84 -19.87 9.08
N TYR A 820 5.30 -20.55 10.11
CA TYR A 820 4.10 -21.39 10.01
C TYR A 820 2.84 -20.59 9.67
N TYR A 821 2.62 -19.45 10.35
CA TYR A 821 1.41 -18.65 10.21
C TYR A 821 1.52 -17.52 9.18
N TYR A 822 2.69 -17.36 8.56
CA TYR A 822 2.96 -16.26 7.63
C TYR A 822 2.75 -14.90 8.29
N ILE A 823 3.50 -14.66 9.37
CA ILE A 823 3.44 -13.45 10.21
C ILE A 823 4.82 -12.81 10.25
N SER A 824 4.86 -11.48 10.28
CA SER A 824 6.10 -10.72 10.38
C SER A 824 6.87 -11.07 11.64
N TYR A 825 8.20 -11.22 11.55
CA TYR A 825 9.06 -11.46 12.71
C TYR A 825 8.91 -10.37 13.78
N THR A 826 8.71 -9.10 13.36
CA THR A 826 8.47 -7.97 14.27
C THR A 826 7.18 -8.10 15.07
N THR A 827 6.14 -8.69 14.47
CA THR A 827 4.87 -8.96 15.16
C THR A 827 5.07 -10.02 16.24
N ILE A 828 5.78 -11.10 15.93
CA ILE A 828 6.08 -12.15 16.91
C ILE A 828 7.01 -11.64 18.01
N GLU A 829 8.00 -10.81 17.68
CA GLU A 829 8.83 -10.11 18.67
C GLU A 829 7.99 -9.25 19.62
N ARG A 830 7.05 -8.46 19.08
CA ARG A 830 6.11 -7.66 19.89
C ARG A 830 5.24 -8.54 20.78
N PHE A 831 4.73 -9.66 20.27
CA PHE A 831 3.95 -10.60 21.06
C PHE A 831 4.79 -11.19 22.20
N SER A 832 6.01 -11.64 21.91
CA SER A 832 6.90 -12.23 22.93
C SER A 832 7.37 -11.22 23.99
N SER A 833 7.54 -9.94 23.62
CA SER A 833 7.99 -8.90 24.55
C SER A 833 6.85 -8.25 25.35
N SER A 834 5.64 -8.20 24.79
CA SER A 834 4.50 -7.50 25.40
C SER A 834 3.53 -8.41 26.17
N LEU A 835 3.45 -9.69 25.83
CA LEU A 835 2.59 -10.63 26.54
C LEU A 835 3.22 -11.05 27.88
N THR A 836 2.40 -11.09 28.93
CA THR A 836 2.81 -11.49 30.28
C THR A 836 1.76 -12.42 30.87
N PRO A 837 2.05 -13.26 31.88
CA PRO A 837 1.04 -14.15 32.47
C PRO A 837 -0.12 -13.40 33.15
N LYS A 838 -0.02 -12.08 33.30
CA LYS A 838 -1.05 -11.21 33.91
C LYS A 838 -1.85 -10.41 32.86
N THR A 839 -1.54 -10.55 31.58
CA THR A 839 -2.25 -9.85 30.51
C THR A 839 -3.72 -10.23 30.53
N LYS A 840 -4.60 -9.23 30.36
CA LYS A 840 -6.07 -9.38 30.36
C LYS A 840 -6.63 -8.98 28.99
N MET A 841 -7.94 -9.16 28.79
CA MET A 841 -8.64 -8.87 27.53
C MET A 841 -8.26 -7.53 26.89
N LYS A 842 -8.28 -6.41 27.65
CA LYS A 842 -7.90 -5.09 27.13
C LYS A 842 -6.48 -5.10 26.54
N GLY A 843 -5.50 -5.57 27.32
CA GLY A 843 -4.10 -5.63 26.88
C GLY A 843 -3.89 -6.62 25.74
N LEU A 844 -4.62 -7.73 25.71
CA LEU A 844 -4.57 -8.71 24.62
C LEU A 844 -5.02 -8.09 23.28
N LEU A 845 -6.11 -7.31 23.29
CA LEU A 845 -6.59 -6.61 22.09
C LEU A 845 -5.65 -5.48 21.66
N GLU A 846 -5.06 -4.74 22.61
CA GLU A 846 -4.03 -3.73 22.33
C GLU A 846 -2.79 -4.36 21.68
N ILE A 847 -2.31 -5.50 22.19
CA ILE A 847 -1.17 -6.23 21.62
C ILE A 847 -1.52 -6.77 20.24
N LEU A 848 -2.70 -7.39 20.07
CA LEU A 848 -3.17 -7.90 18.77
C LEU A 848 -3.23 -6.79 17.72
N SER A 849 -3.79 -5.63 18.07
CA SER A 849 -3.91 -4.48 17.15
C SER A 849 -2.58 -3.78 16.86
N SER A 850 -1.57 -3.97 17.70
CA SER A 850 -0.20 -3.46 17.47
C SER A 850 0.63 -4.28 16.48
N ALA A 851 0.06 -5.36 15.90
CA ALA A 851 0.73 -6.19 14.90
C ALA A 851 1.13 -5.38 13.64
N SER A 852 2.30 -5.69 13.07
CA SER A 852 2.84 -5.01 11.89
C SER A 852 1.97 -5.21 10.64
N GLU A 853 1.19 -6.29 10.57
CA GLU A 853 0.20 -6.55 9.52
C GLU A 853 -0.87 -5.46 9.43
N TYR A 854 -1.14 -4.74 10.52
CA TYR A 854 -2.10 -3.64 10.54
C TYR A 854 -1.48 -2.29 10.20
N ALA A 855 -0.15 -2.17 10.11
CA ALA A 855 0.51 -0.91 9.76
C ALA A 855 0.14 -0.41 8.36
N GLN A 856 -0.24 -1.33 7.46
CA GLN A 856 -0.67 -1.04 6.09
C GLN A 856 -2.14 -0.59 5.98
N LEU A 857 -2.90 -0.55 7.09
CA LEU A 857 -4.28 -0.08 7.04
C LEU A 857 -4.34 1.38 6.56
N PRO A 858 -5.16 1.68 5.54
CA PRO A 858 -5.21 3.00 4.95
C PRO A 858 -5.82 4.02 5.92
N ILE A 859 -5.14 5.14 6.12
CA ILE A 859 -5.67 6.30 6.85
C ILE A 859 -6.17 7.33 5.83
N ARG A 860 -7.47 7.63 5.87
CA ARG A 860 -8.09 8.53 4.88
C ARG A 860 -8.53 9.85 5.52
N PRO A 861 -8.37 11.00 4.85
CA PRO A 861 -8.78 12.29 5.38
C PRO A 861 -10.28 12.33 5.69
N GLY A 862 -10.64 12.82 6.88
CA GLY A 862 -12.04 12.94 7.31
C GLY A 862 -12.61 11.71 8.00
N GLU A 863 -11.84 10.62 8.13
CA GLU A 863 -12.25 9.46 8.94
C GLU A 863 -12.12 9.74 10.46
N ASP A 864 -11.35 10.75 10.87
CA ASP A 864 -11.05 11.07 12.27
C ASP A 864 -12.31 11.27 13.13
N GLU A 865 -13.31 11.96 12.59
CA GLU A 865 -14.55 12.24 13.32
C GLU A 865 -15.36 10.95 13.56
N VAL A 866 -15.39 10.06 12.57
CA VAL A 866 -16.09 8.77 12.66
C VAL A 866 -15.36 7.85 13.64
N LEU A 867 -14.03 7.77 13.55
CA LEU A 867 -13.20 6.99 14.48
C LEU A 867 -13.35 7.52 15.90
N ARG A 868 -13.37 8.84 16.10
CA ARG A 868 -13.59 9.46 17.42
C ARG A 868 -14.95 9.08 18.01
N ARG A 869 -16.02 9.08 17.20
CA ARG A 869 -17.35 8.63 17.66
C ARG A 869 -17.33 7.16 18.04
N LEU A 870 -16.72 6.30 17.23
CA LEU A 870 -16.60 4.87 17.52
C LEU A 870 -15.84 4.65 18.83
N ILE A 871 -14.70 5.30 19.02
CA ILE A 871 -13.86 5.22 20.24
C ILE A 871 -14.68 5.52 21.50
N ASN A 872 -15.49 6.59 21.48
CA ASN A 872 -16.27 7.00 22.64
C ASN A 872 -17.36 5.99 23.05
N HIS A 873 -17.74 5.07 22.16
CA HIS A 873 -18.76 4.05 22.37
C HIS A 873 -18.18 2.63 22.51
N GLN A 874 -16.86 2.48 22.66
CA GLN A 874 -16.23 1.17 22.86
C GLN A 874 -16.24 0.72 24.32
N ARG A 875 -16.15 -0.60 24.54
CA ARG A 875 -16.09 -1.23 25.86
C ARG A 875 -14.80 -0.86 26.61
N PHE A 876 -13.66 -0.89 25.92
CA PHE A 876 -12.38 -0.52 26.49
C PHE A 876 -11.95 0.87 26.01
N SER A 877 -11.61 1.73 26.97
CA SER A 877 -11.15 3.09 26.70
C SER A 877 -9.72 3.12 26.16
N PHE A 878 -9.47 4.08 25.28
CA PHE A 878 -8.18 4.36 24.68
C PHE A 878 -7.45 5.45 25.47
N GLU A 879 -6.16 5.25 25.73
CA GLU A 879 -5.32 6.27 26.35
C GLU A 879 -4.72 7.16 25.25
N ASN A 880 -5.07 8.45 25.23
CA ASN A 880 -4.58 9.43 24.24
C ASN A 880 -4.58 8.93 22.77
N PRO A 881 -5.73 8.48 22.23
CA PRO A 881 -5.77 7.86 20.91
C PRO A 881 -5.34 8.83 19.81
N ARG A 882 -4.36 8.41 19.00
CA ARG A 882 -4.00 9.07 17.75
C ARG A 882 -4.89 8.54 16.63
N TYR A 883 -5.76 9.39 16.07
CA TYR A 883 -6.73 8.97 15.05
C TYR A 883 -6.07 8.61 13.70
N ALA A 884 -4.87 9.15 13.46
CA ALA A 884 -4.06 8.84 12.29
C ALA A 884 -3.20 7.57 12.46
N ASP A 885 -3.28 6.89 13.61
CA ASP A 885 -2.53 5.65 13.84
C ASP A 885 -3.34 4.43 13.34
N PRO A 886 -2.82 3.65 12.38
CA PRO A 886 -3.49 2.46 11.85
C PRO A 886 -3.73 1.38 12.92
N HIS A 887 -2.89 1.27 13.95
CA HIS A 887 -3.08 0.31 15.04
C HIS A 887 -4.28 0.68 15.93
N VAL A 888 -4.44 1.98 16.22
CA VAL A 888 -5.63 2.49 16.94
C VAL A 888 -6.88 2.20 16.11
N LYS A 889 -6.84 2.46 14.80
CA LYS A 889 -7.93 2.14 13.88
C LYS A 889 -8.28 0.64 13.90
N ALA A 890 -7.29 -0.26 13.83
CA ALA A 890 -7.52 -1.71 13.90
C ALA A 890 -8.23 -2.12 15.19
N ASN A 891 -7.79 -1.59 16.33
CA ASN A 891 -8.39 -1.87 17.64
C ASN A 891 -9.85 -1.40 17.71
N VAL A 892 -10.13 -0.18 17.23
CA VAL A 892 -11.49 0.36 17.17
C VAL A 892 -12.40 -0.51 16.32
N LEU A 893 -11.92 -0.96 15.16
CA LEU A 893 -12.69 -1.81 14.26
C LEU A 893 -12.94 -3.22 14.83
N LEU A 894 -11.99 -3.79 15.58
CA LEU A 894 -12.18 -5.04 16.32
C LEU A 894 -13.26 -4.89 17.41
N GLN A 895 -13.16 -3.86 18.25
CA GLN A 895 -14.15 -3.65 19.32
C GLN A 895 -15.55 -3.32 18.75
N ALA A 896 -15.62 -2.58 17.63
CA ALA A 896 -16.86 -2.31 16.92
C ALA A 896 -17.49 -3.61 16.36
N HIS A 897 -16.67 -4.54 15.87
CA HIS A 897 -17.11 -5.87 15.40
C HIS A 897 -17.74 -6.68 16.53
N PHE A 898 -17.04 -6.82 17.66
CA PHE A 898 -17.56 -7.54 18.83
C PHE A 898 -18.84 -6.91 19.39
N SER A 899 -18.93 -5.57 19.34
CA SER A 899 -20.10 -4.82 19.80
C SER A 899 -21.25 -4.80 18.79
N ARG A 900 -21.07 -5.37 17.59
CA ARG A 900 -22.02 -5.33 16.47
C ARG A 900 -22.45 -3.92 16.09
N GLN A 901 -21.55 -2.94 16.24
CA GLN A 901 -21.78 -1.57 15.81
C GLN A 901 -21.71 -1.50 14.28
N SER A 902 -22.61 -0.73 13.67
CA SER A 902 -22.62 -0.57 12.21
C SER A 902 -21.43 0.26 11.75
N VAL A 903 -20.60 -0.34 10.91
CA VAL A 903 -19.49 0.32 10.24
C VAL A 903 -19.81 0.33 8.74
N GLY A 904 -19.85 1.51 8.13
CA GLY A 904 -20.23 1.70 6.73
C GLY A 904 -19.06 2.13 5.84
N GLY A 905 -19.26 2.01 4.53
CA GLY A 905 -18.33 2.55 3.52
C GLY A 905 -16.94 1.93 3.58
N ASN A 906 -15.90 2.78 3.62
CA ASN A 906 -14.50 2.32 3.59
C ASN A 906 -14.10 1.56 4.85
N LEU A 907 -14.57 1.99 6.03
CA LEU A 907 -14.21 1.37 7.30
C LEU A 907 -14.72 -0.09 7.41
N ALA A 908 -15.79 -0.46 6.68
CA ALA A 908 -16.28 -1.83 6.65
C ALA A 908 -15.33 -2.78 5.91
N LEU A 909 -14.67 -2.29 4.86
CA LEU A 909 -13.64 -3.04 4.14
C LEU A 909 -12.36 -3.15 4.96
N ASP A 910 -11.96 -2.06 5.61
CA ASP A 910 -10.82 -2.06 6.52
C ASP A 910 -11.08 -3.06 7.69
N GLN A 911 -12.31 -3.10 8.23
CA GLN A 911 -12.70 -4.07 9.25
C GLN A 911 -12.59 -5.51 8.72
N ARG A 912 -13.01 -5.78 7.48
CA ARG A 912 -12.86 -7.10 6.84
C ARG A 912 -11.39 -7.52 6.77
N GLU A 913 -10.47 -6.64 6.39
CA GLU A 913 -9.04 -6.93 6.36
C GLU A 913 -8.49 -7.22 7.77
N VAL A 914 -8.93 -6.44 8.76
CA VAL A 914 -8.58 -6.65 10.16
C VAL A 914 -9.01 -8.03 10.65
N LEU A 915 -10.23 -8.47 10.35
CA LEU A 915 -10.75 -9.78 10.77
C LEU A 915 -10.02 -10.95 10.10
N LEU A 916 -9.65 -10.81 8.82
CA LEU A 916 -8.91 -11.85 8.10
C LEU A 916 -7.51 -12.08 8.70
N SER A 917 -6.75 -11.00 8.93
CA SER A 917 -5.45 -11.10 9.59
C SER A 917 -5.56 -11.51 11.06
N GLY A 918 -6.62 -11.08 11.77
CA GLY A 918 -6.84 -11.38 13.18
C GLY A 918 -6.85 -12.87 13.50
N SER A 919 -7.43 -13.71 12.63
CA SER A 919 -7.50 -15.16 12.90
C SER A 919 -6.12 -15.84 12.92
N ARG A 920 -5.21 -15.50 12.00
CA ARG A 920 -3.85 -16.08 11.99
C ARG A 920 -2.99 -15.49 13.11
N LEU A 921 -3.15 -14.20 13.41
CA LEU A 921 -2.44 -13.53 14.48
C LEU A 921 -2.80 -14.13 15.84
N LEU A 922 -4.09 -14.38 16.11
CA LEU A 922 -4.54 -15.02 17.34
C LEU A 922 -4.02 -16.45 17.50
N GLN A 923 -3.99 -17.23 16.40
CA GLN A 923 -3.41 -18.59 16.44
C GLN A 923 -1.91 -18.54 16.78
N ALA A 924 -1.16 -17.60 16.22
CA ALA A 924 0.24 -17.41 16.58
C ALA A 924 0.43 -16.88 18.00
N MET A 925 -0.44 -15.99 18.47
CA MET A 925 -0.44 -15.54 19.86
C MET A 925 -0.65 -16.71 20.82
N VAL A 926 -1.61 -17.60 20.53
CA VAL A 926 -1.85 -18.82 21.32
C VAL A 926 -0.57 -19.66 21.39
N ASP A 927 0.11 -19.90 20.27
CA ASP A 927 1.33 -20.71 20.24
C ASP A 927 2.52 -20.04 20.96
N VAL A 928 2.64 -18.70 20.92
CA VAL A 928 3.63 -17.94 21.70
C VAL A 928 3.32 -18.05 23.19
N ILE A 929 2.06 -17.90 23.60
CA ILE A 929 1.61 -17.99 24.99
C ILE A 929 1.82 -19.41 25.53
N SER A 930 1.47 -20.44 24.74
CA SER A 930 1.62 -21.83 25.14
C SER A 930 3.09 -22.24 25.26
N SER A 931 3.96 -21.71 24.41
CA SER A 931 5.42 -21.92 24.51
C SER A 931 6.00 -21.36 25.82
N ASN A 932 5.35 -20.36 26.43
CA ASN A 932 5.72 -19.82 27.74
C ASN A 932 4.97 -20.49 28.91
N GLY A 933 4.07 -21.45 28.63
CA GLY A 933 3.36 -22.22 29.64
C GLY A 933 2.25 -21.46 30.39
N TRP A 934 1.67 -20.39 29.83
CA TRP A 934 0.63 -19.60 30.52
C TRP A 934 -0.78 -20.06 30.18
N LEU A 935 -1.45 -20.78 31.10
CA LEU A 935 -2.75 -21.42 30.84
C LEU A 935 -3.89 -20.41 30.62
N SER A 936 -4.17 -19.56 31.61
CA SER A 936 -5.32 -18.64 31.56
C SER A 936 -5.26 -17.67 30.38
N LEU A 937 -4.07 -17.21 30.01
CA LEU A 937 -3.90 -16.33 28.87
C LEU A 937 -4.08 -17.06 27.54
N ALA A 938 -3.67 -18.34 27.45
CA ALA A 938 -3.87 -19.15 26.26
C ALA A 938 -5.37 -19.37 26.01
N LEU A 939 -6.12 -19.75 27.06
CA LEU A 939 -7.57 -19.91 26.99
C LEU A 939 -8.25 -18.59 26.58
N LEU A 940 -7.85 -17.46 27.17
CA LEU A 940 -8.36 -16.14 26.79
C LEU A 940 -8.10 -15.81 25.30
N ALA A 941 -6.93 -16.14 24.77
CA ALA A 941 -6.63 -15.93 23.36
C ALA A 941 -7.45 -16.84 22.43
N MET A 942 -7.75 -18.07 22.86
CA MET A 942 -8.67 -18.99 22.15
C MET A 942 -10.10 -18.44 22.13
N GLU A 943 -10.60 -17.93 23.26
CA GLU A 943 -11.91 -17.25 23.34
C GLU A 943 -11.98 -16.04 22.39
N VAL A 944 -10.92 -15.22 22.31
CA VAL A 944 -10.88 -14.09 21.37
C VAL A 944 -10.92 -14.57 19.91
N SER A 945 -10.35 -15.73 19.58
CA SER A 945 -10.51 -16.33 18.24
C SER A 945 -11.97 -16.64 17.92
N GLN A 946 -12.72 -17.16 18.89
CA GLN A 946 -14.16 -17.41 18.76
C GLN A 946 -14.92 -16.08 18.60
N MET A 947 -14.59 -15.06 19.42
CA MET A 947 -15.18 -13.71 19.36
C MET A 947 -14.98 -13.05 17.99
N VAL A 948 -13.79 -13.17 17.38
CA VAL A 948 -13.49 -12.66 16.03
C VAL A 948 -14.34 -13.36 14.99
N THR A 949 -14.50 -14.68 15.09
CA THR A 949 -15.26 -15.47 14.14
C THR A 949 -16.76 -15.17 14.22
N GLN A 950 -17.33 -15.04 15.43
CA GLN A 950 -18.78 -14.86 15.63
C GLN A 950 -19.24 -13.40 15.76
N GLY A 951 -18.31 -12.48 16.00
CA GLY A 951 -18.60 -11.06 16.18
C GLY A 951 -19.45 -10.79 17.43
N ILE A 952 -19.01 -11.30 18.58
CA ILE A 952 -19.63 -11.08 19.90
C ILE A 952 -18.55 -10.96 20.99
N TRP A 953 -18.92 -10.41 22.15
CA TRP A 953 -18.06 -10.41 23.35
C TRP A 953 -18.18 -11.69 24.17
N GLU A 954 -17.18 -12.00 25.01
CA GLU A 954 -17.18 -13.21 25.85
C GLU A 954 -18.33 -13.27 26.86
N ARG A 955 -18.90 -12.11 27.21
CA ARG A 955 -20.01 -11.99 28.18
C ARG A 955 -21.38 -11.86 27.52
N ASP A 956 -21.43 -11.76 26.20
CA ASP A 956 -22.71 -11.70 25.48
C ASP A 956 -23.37 -13.09 25.48
N SER A 957 -24.68 -13.14 25.29
CA SER A 957 -25.41 -14.42 25.16
C SER A 957 -24.91 -15.20 23.95
N MET A 958 -24.58 -16.49 24.13
CA MET A 958 -24.13 -17.36 23.04
C MET A 958 -25.18 -17.57 21.95
N LEU A 959 -26.47 -17.34 22.26
CA LEU A 959 -27.56 -17.34 21.29
C LEU A 959 -27.42 -16.25 20.22
N LEU A 960 -26.63 -15.21 20.47
CA LEU A 960 -26.36 -14.19 19.46
C LEU A 960 -25.60 -14.72 18.24
N GLN A 961 -24.95 -15.88 18.34
CA GLN A 961 -24.32 -16.55 17.19
C GLN A 961 -25.37 -17.01 16.16
N LEU A 962 -26.60 -17.27 16.59
CA LEU A 962 -27.67 -17.71 15.71
C LEU A 962 -28.06 -16.61 14.70
N PRO A 963 -28.34 -16.97 13.44
CA PRO A 963 -28.88 -16.04 12.46
C PRO A 963 -30.15 -15.35 12.98
N HIS A 964 -30.33 -14.07 12.64
CA HIS A 964 -31.50 -13.26 12.99
C HIS A 964 -31.71 -12.95 14.50
N PHE A 965 -30.85 -13.42 15.40
CA PHE A 965 -30.95 -13.11 16.83
C PHE A 965 -30.45 -11.70 17.18
N THR A 966 -31.32 -10.92 17.82
CA THR A 966 -31.01 -9.63 18.43
C THR A 966 -30.75 -9.80 19.94
N LYS A 967 -30.17 -8.78 20.59
CA LYS A 967 -29.98 -8.78 22.05
C LYS A 967 -31.31 -8.94 22.81
N ASP A 968 -32.38 -8.34 22.31
CA ASP A 968 -33.72 -8.47 22.91
C ASP A 968 -34.28 -9.88 22.74
N MET A 969 -34.06 -10.52 21.58
CA MET A 969 -34.51 -11.90 21.34
C MET A 969 -33.75 -12.89 22.24
N ALA A 970 -32.43 -12.74 22.35
CA ALA A 970 -31.62 -13.56 23.25
C ALA A 970 -32.09 -13.41 24.71
N LYS A 971 -32.37 -12.18 25.15
CA LYS A 971 -32.92 -11.92 26.49
C LYS A 971 -34.29 -12.57 26.69
N LYS A 972 -35.19 -12.48 25.69
CA LYS A 972 -36.51 -13.14 25.72
C LYS A 972 -36.38 -14.66 25.87
N CYS A 973 -35.39 -15.28 25.22
CA CYS A 973 -35.12 -16.72 25.34
C CYS A 973 -34.59 -17.11 26.73
N GLN A 974 -33.74 -16.27 27.33
CA GLN A 974 -33.23 -16.47 28.69
C GLN A 974 -34.30 -16.26 29.77
N GLU A 975 -35.25 -15.34 29.54
CA GLU A 975 -36.35 -15.03 30.46
C GLU A 975 -37.60 -15.91 30.20
N ASN A 976 -37.48 -16.98 29.40
CA ASN A 976 -38.61 -17.82 29.01
C ASN A 976 -39.30 -18.48 30.24
N PRO A 977 -40.62 -18.34 30.45
CA PRO A 977 -41.32 -18.74 31.69
C PRO A 977 -41.39 -20.25 32.02
N GLY A 978 -40.77 -21.13 31.22
CA GLY A 978 -40.78 -22.60 31.43
C GLY A 978 -39.38 -23.19 31.65
N LYS A 979 -38.46 -22.96 30.69
CA LYS A 979 -37.05 -23.34 30.74
C LYS A 979 -36.23 -22.17 30.18
N SER A 980 -35.27 -21.67 30.95
CA SER A 980 -34.30 -20.67 30.47
C SER A 980 -33.52 -21.29 29.32
N ILE A 981 -33.49 -20.62 28.17
CA ILE A 981 -32.71 -21.07 27.02
C ILE A 981 -31.42 -20.25 27.03
N GLU A 982 -30.33 -20.89 27.43
CA GLU A 982 -29.02 -20.24 27.54
C GLU A 982 -28.06 -20.73 26.46
N THR A 983 -28.21 -21.97 26.02
CA THR A 983 -27.34 -22.62 25.04
C THR A 983 -28.03 -22.92 23.71
N VAL A 984 -27.23 -23.18 22.67
CA VAL A 984 -27.75 -23.65 21.38
C VAL A 984 -28.43 -25.02 21.55
N PHE A 985 -27.90 -25.89 22.42
CA PHE A 985 -28.49 -27.19 22.72
C PHE A 985 -29.88 -27.07 23.37
N ASP A 986 -30.08 -26.12 24.29
CA ASP A 986 -31.40 -25.85 24.88
C ASP A 986 -32.46 -25.49 23.83
N LEU A 987 -32.05 -24.76 22.78
CA LEU A 987 -32.94 -24.37 21.69
C LEU A 987 -33.28 -25.56 20.77
N VAL A 988 -32.32 -26.47 20.56
CA VAL A 988 -32.48 -27.68 19.74
C VAL A 988 -33.39 -28.69 20.44
N GLU A 989 -33.25 -28.86 21.76
CA GLU A 989 -34.09 -29.76 22.57
C GLU A 989 -35.55 -29.30 22.69
N MET A 990 -35.85 -28.04 22.37
CA MET A 990 -37.19 -27.48 22.49
C MET A 990 -38.12 -27.97 21.38
N GLU A 991 -39.38 -28.24 21.72
CA GLU A 991 -40.40 -28.68 20.76
C GLU A 991 -40.66 -27.62 19.67
N ASP A 992 -40.96 -28.06 18.45
CA ASP A 992 -41.08 -27.18 17.27
C ASP A 992 -42.17 -26.11 17.43
N ASP A 993 -43.30 -26.45 18.06
CA ASP A 993 -44.41 -25.52 18.29
C ASP A 993 -44.03 -24.43 19.31
N GLU A 994 -43.36 -24.82 20.40
CA GLU A 994 -42.85 -23.89 21.42
C GLU A 994 -41.79 -22.96 20.82
N ARG A 995 -40.93 -23.49 19.94
CA ARG A 995 -39.90 -22.71 19.23
C ARG A 995 -40.51 -21.66 18.31
N ARG A 996 -41.55 -22.03 17.57
CA ARG A 996 -42.28 -21.11 16.68
C ARG A 996 -42.96 -20.00 17.49
N GLU A 997 -43.61 -20.33 18.60
CA GLU A 997 -44.29 -19.36 19.45
C GLU A 997 -43.32 -18.39 20.13
N LEU A 998 -42.17 -18.89 20.61
CA LEU A 998 -41.17 -18.07 21.28
C LEU A 998 -40.48 -17.09 20.31
N LEU A 999 -40.01 -17.59 19.17
CA LEU A 999 -39.20 -16.81 18.23
C LEU A 999 -40.01 -15.89 17.33
N GLN A 1000 -41.25 -16.27 16.99
CA GLN A 1000 -42.14 -15.50 16.10
C GLN A 1000 -41.48 -15.09 14.77
N MET A 1001 -40.64 -15.97 14.22
CA MET A 1001 -39.89 -15.76 12.99
C MET A 1001 -40.60 -16.41 11.79
N SER A 1002 -40.27 -15.96 10.57
CA SER A 1002 -40.74 -16.62 9.34
C SER A 1002 -40.12 -18.02 9.18
N ASP A 1003 -40.76 -18.89 8.41
CA ASP A 1003 -40.24 -20.23 8.12
C ASP A 1003 -38.82 -20.19 7.50
N SER A 1004 -38.52 -19.16 6.69
CA SER A 1004 -37.18 -18.98 6.11
C SER A 1004 -36.10 -18.70 7.15
N GLN A 1005 -36.41 -17.87 8.16
CA GLN A 1005 -35.48 -17.54 9.25
C GLN A 1005 -35.30 -18.73 10.20
N LEU A 1006 -36.37 -19.48 10.46
CA LEU A 1006 -36.30 -20.72 11.24
C LEU A 1006 -35.44 -21.76 10.52
N LEU A 1007 -35.51 -21.85 9.20
CA LEU A 1007 -34.66 -22.75 8.41
C LEU A 1007 -33.17 -22.37 8.52
N ASP A 1008 -32.84 -21.08 8.52
CA ASP A 1008 -31.47 -20.60 8.74
C ASP A 1008 -30.95 -20.99 10.14
N ILE A 1009 -31.81 -20.88 11.17
CA ILE A 1009 -31.49 -21.31 12.54
C ILE A 1009 -31.26 -22.82 12.60
N VAL A 1010 -32.15 -23.62 12.01
CA VAL A 1010 -31.99 -25.08 11.95
C VAL A 1010 -30.70 -25.45 11.22
N ARG A 1011 -30.35 -24.74 10.15
CA ARG A 1011 -29.09 -24.95 9.44
C ARG A 1011 -27.88 -24.69 10.33
N PHE A 1012 -27.91 -23.61 11.12
CA PHE A 1012 -26.86 -23.28 12.08
C PHE A 1012 -26.78 -24.33 13.19
N CYS A 1013 -27.89 -24.69 13.83
CA CYS A 1013 -27.91 -25.67 14.91
C CYS A 1013 -27.36 -27.03 14.47
N ASN A 1014 -27.74 -27.48 13.27
CA ASN A 1014 -27.20 -28.72 12.71
C ASN A 1014 -25.72 -28.62 12.28
N ARG A 1015 -25.15 -27.42 12.19
CA ARG A 1015 -23.72 -27.20 11.91
C ARG A 1015 -22.93 -27.03 13.20
N PHE A 1016 -23.58 -26.57 14.26
CA PHE A 1016 -22.98 -26.34 15.56
C PHE A 1016 -22.34 -27.64 16.08
N PRO A 1017 -21.09 -27.61 16.58
CA PRO A 1017 -20.37 -28.83 16.90
C PRO A 1017 -21.01 -29.59 18.08
N ASN A 1018 -21.36 -30.86 17.84
CA ASN A 1018 -21.69 -31.83 18.89
C ASN A 1018 -20.64 -32.94 18.86
N ILE A 1019 -19.74 -32.94 19.84
CA ILE A 1019 -18.54 -33.80 19.87
C ILE A 1019 -18.45 -34.46 21.24
N ASP A 1020 -18.42 -35.78 21.26
CA ASP A 1020 -18.12 -36.55 22.45
C ASP A 1020 -16.60 -36.67 22.61
N MET A 1021 -16.10 -36.25 23.77
CA MET A 1021 -14.71 -36.43 24.17
C MET A 1021 -14.59 -37.51 25.26
N SER A 1022 -13.68 -38.45 25.05
CA SER A 1022 -13.24 -39.41 26.06
C SER A 1022 -11.71 -39.39 26.16
N TYR A 1023 -11.18 -39.67 27.34
CA TYR A 1023 -9.74 -39.68 27.57
C TYR A 1023 -9.30 -40.87 28.43
N GLU A 1024 -8.05 -41.28 28.24
CA GLU A 1024 -7.40 -42.36 29.00
C GLU A 1024 -5.96 -41.95 29.32
N VAL A 1025 -5.57 -42.03 30.60
CA VAL A 1025 -4.17 -41.84 31.02
C VAL A 1025 -3.47 -43.18 30.86
N MET A 1026 -2.53 -43.29 29.93
CA MET A 1026 -1.77 -44.51 29.72
C MET A 1026 -0.83 -44.74 30.89
N ASP A 1027 -0.82 -45.97 31.43
CA ASP A 1027 0.00 -46.38 32.57
C ASP A 1027 -0.16 -45.50 33.83
N GLY A 1028 -1.35 -44.93 34.04
CA GLY A 1028 -1.63 -43.93 35.09
C GLY A 1028 -1.35 -44.36 36.54
N ASP A 1029 -1.29 -45.67 36.82
CA ASP A 1029 -0.98 -46.21 38.16
C ASP A 1029 0.53 -46.32 38.43
N ASN A 1030 1.39 -46.14 37.41
CA ASN A 1030 2.85 -46.36 37.46
C ASN A 1030 3.67 -45.11 37.11
N VAL A 1031 3.09 -43.91 37.17
CA VAL A 1031 3.79 -42.66 36.82
C VAL A 1031 4.76 -42.25 37.94
N ARG A 1032 6.05 -42.11 37.63
CA ARG A 1032 7.05 -41.60 38.59
C ARG A 1032 7.37 -40.12 38.37
N ALA A 1033 7.90 -39.48 39.41
CA ALA A 1033 8.35 -38.10 39.33
C ALA A 1033 9.39 -37.93 38.21
N GLY A 1034 9.12 -37.02 37.26
CA GLY A 1034 9.98 -36.76 36.11
C GLY A 1034 9.76 -37.65 34.87
N GLU A 1035 8.88 -38.64 34.93
CA GLU A 1035 8.47 -39.43 33.74
C GLU A 1035 7.41 -38.70 32.91
N ASP A 1036 7.31 -39.04 31.63
CA ASP A 1036 6.30 -38.48 30.72
C ASP A 1036 4.93 -39.15 30.90
N ILE A 1037 3.92 -38.34 31.22
CA ILE A 1037 2.52 -38.76 31.26
C ILE A 1037 1.96 -38.71 29.85
N THR A 1038 1.44 -39.84 29.39
CA THR A 1038 0.73 -39.93 28.10
C THR A 1038 -0.78 -39.94 28.32
N LEU A 1039 -1.46 -38.97 27.71
CA LEU A 1039 -2.92 -38.86 27.68
C LEU A 1039 -3.42 -39.15 26.26
N LEU A 1040 -4.25 -40.18 26.10
CA LEU A 1040 -4.90 -40.52 24.84
C LEU A 1040 -6.33 -39.99 24.84
N VAL A 1041 -6.62 -39.03 23.97
CA VAL A 1041 -7.95 -38.43 23.80
C VAL A 1041 -8.61 -38.98 22.55
N THR A 1042 -9.85 -39.46 22.67
CA THR A 1042 -10.68 -39.88 21.54
C THR A 1042 -11.84 -38.89 21.39
N LEU A 1043 -11.93 -38.29 20.19
CA LEU A 1043 -12.96 -37.34 19.80
C LEU A 1043 -13.87 -38.00 18.77
N GLU A 1044 -15.18 -37.98 18.98
CA GLU A 1044 -16.18 -38.51 18.06
C GLU A 1044 -17.29 -37.49 17.84
N ARG A 1045 -17.52 -37.13 16.58
CA ARG A 1045 -18.55 -36.16 16.18
C ARG A 1045 -19.83 -36.89 15.80
N ASP A 1046 -20.96 -36.43 16.33
CA ASP A 1046 -22.26 -36.83 15.82
C ASP A 1046 -22.57 -36.06 14.53
N LEU A 1047 -22.91 -36.78 13.47
CA LEU A 1047 -23.18 -36.23 12.14
C LEU A 1047 -24.65 -36.33 11.73
N GLU A 1048 -25.55 -36.90 12.55
CA GLU A 1048 -26.99 -37.03 12.29
C GLU A 1048 -27.34 -37.35 10.80
N GLY A 1049 -26.61 -38.30 10.19
CA GLY A 1049 -26.86 -38.73 8.80
C GLY A 1049 -26.15 -37.94 7.68
N ARG A 1050 -25.28 -36.99 8.00
CA ARG A 1050 -24.43 -36.26 7.04
C ARG A 1050 -23.11 -37.00 6.74
N THR A 1051 -22.57 -36.77 5.54
CA THR A 1051 -21.27 -37.29 5.13
C THR A 1051 -20.10 -36.34 5.40
N GLU A 1052 -20.35 -35.02 5.50
CA GLU A 1052 -19.31 -33.99 5.65
C GLU A 1052 -19.75 -32.86 6.60
N VAL A 1053 -18.78 -32.28 7.32
CA VAL A 1053 -18.95 -31.21 8.30
C VAL A 1053 -19.16 -29.83 7.66
N GLY A 1054 -18.57 -29.59 6.48
CA GLY A 1054 -18.49 -28.31 5.76
C GLY A 1054 -18.04 -27.10 6.61
N PRO A 1055 -18.05 -25.87 6.07
CA PRO A 1055 -17.46 -24.71 6.73
C PRO A 1055 -18.28 -24.20 7.92
N VAL A 1056 -17.61 -23.45 8.81
CA VAL A 1056 -18.19 -22.76 9.96
C VAL A 1056 -19.26 -21.76 9.50
N ASP A 1057 -20.45 -21.85 10.09
CA ASP A 1057 -21.51 -20.86 9.94
C ASP A 1057 -21.17 -19.59 10.75
N SER A 1058 -20.69 -18.57 10.04
CA SER A 1058 -20.17 -17.31 10.61
C SER A 1058 -20.50 -16.12 9.70
N PRO A 1059 -21.77 -15.66 9.64
CA PRO A 1059 -22.22 -14.65 8.68
C PRO A 1059 -21.53 -13.28 8.83
N ARG A 1060 -20.89 -13.01 9.97
CA ARG A 1060 -20.15 -11.78 10.26
C ARG A 1060 -18.64 -11.91 10.00
N TYR A 1061 -18.14 -13.13 9.75
CA TYR A 1061 -16.76 -13.33 9.34
C TYR A 1061 -16.66 -13.26 7.81
N PRO A 1062 -15.70 -12.52 7.24
CA PRO A 1062 -15.72 -12.16 5.83
C PRO A 1062 -15.37 -13.28 4.84
N LYS A 1063 -14.98 -14.46 5.32
CA LYS A 1063 -14.52 -15.59 4.50
C LYS A 1063 -15.04 -16.90 5.10
N ALA A 1064 -15.29 -17.90 4.26
CA ALA A 1064 -15.56 -19.25 4.76
C ALA A 1064 -14.33 -19.75 5.54
N LYS A 1065 -14.55 -20.25 6.76
CA LYS A 1065 -13.50 -20.75 7.65
C LYS A 1065 -13.78 -22.21 8.00
N GLU A 1066 -12.73 -23.02 8.03
CA GLU A 1066 -12.78 -24.38 8.55
C GLU A 1066 -12.63 -24.40 10.08
N GLU A 1067 -13.31 -25.36 10.70
CA GLU A 1067 -13.34 -25.51 12.15
C GLU A 1067 -12.00 -26.08 12.68
N GLY A 1068 -11.40 -25.38 13.65
CA GLY A 1068 -10.19 -25.80 14.34
C GLY A 1068 -10.42 -25.97 15.85
N TRP A 1069 -9.66 -26.88 16.45
CA TRP A 1069 -9.72 -27.18 17.89
C TRP A 1069 -8.35 -27.16 18.53
N TRP A 1070 -8.31 -26.81 19.82
CA TRP A 1070 -7.18 -27.02 20.70
C TRP A 1070 -7.54 -28.01 21.80
N LEU A 1071 -6.70 -29.02 21.96
CA LEU A 1071 -6.65 -29.82 23.18
C LEU A 1071 -5.54 -29.26 24.07
N VAL A 1072 -5.87 -28.90 25.30
CA VAL A 1072 -4.94 -28.29 26.25
C VAL A 1072 -4.99 -29.05 27.56
N VAL A 1073 -3.83 -29.42 28.10
CA VAL A 1073 -3.69 -29.92 29.47
C VAL A 1073 -3.06 -28.83 30.30
N GLY A 1074 -3.70 -28.48 31.42
CA GLY A 1074 -3.21 -27.44 32.32
C GLY A 1074 -3.38 -27.80 33.78
N ASP A 1075 -2.57 -27.17 34.62
CA ASP A 1075 -2.75 -27.11 36.07
C ASP A 1075 -3.37 -25.75 36.45
N THR A 1076 -4.63 -25.80 36.86
CA THR A 1076 -5.41 -24.63 37.25
C THR A 1076 -4.87 -23.93 38.49
N LYS A 1077 -4.18 -24.65 39.40
CA LYS A 1077 -3.65 -24.07 40.64
C LYS A 1077 -2.40 -23.23 40.39
N SER A 1078 -1.49 -23.73 39.56
CA SER A 1078 -0.25 -23.04 39.19
C SER A 1078 -0.41 -22.11 37.99
N ASN A 1079 -1.56 -22.15 37.30
CA ASN A 1079 -1.82 -21.45 36.04
C ASN A 1079 -0.82 -21.83 34.94
N GLN A 1080 -0.38 -23.09 34.94
CA GLN A 1080 0.62 -23.62 34.02
C GLN A 1080 -0.04 -24.46 32.93
N LEU A 1081 0.30 -24.16 31.68
CA LEU A 1081 -0.04 -24.98 30.52
C LEU A 1081 1.04 -26.05 30.35
N LEU A 1082 0.64 -27.32 30.32
CA LEU A 1082 1.53 -28.48 30.31
C LEU A 1082 1.67 -29.11 28.92
N ALA A 1083 0.55 -29.24 28.20
CA ALA A 1083 0.55 -29.72 26.82
C ALA A 1083 -0.54 -29.00 26.01
N ILE A 1084 -0.28 -28.79 24.72
CA ILE A 1084 -1.25 -28.26 23.77
C ILE A 1084 -1.12 -28.99 22.44
N LYS A 1085 -2.24 -29.25 21.78
CA LYS A 1085 -2.25 -29.78 20.42
C LYS A 1085 -3.43 -29.25 19.63
N ARG A 1086 -3.16 -28.76 18.43
CA ARG A 1086 -4.19 -28.33 17.50
C ARG A 1086 -4.72 -29.52 16.71
N VAL A 1087 -6.04 -29.60 16.55
CA VAL A 1087 -6.73 -30.73 15.91
C VAL A 1087 -7.74 -30.19 14.91
N SER A 1088 -7.86 -30.86 13.75
CA SER A 1088 -8.99 -30.71 12.85
C SER A 1088 -9.81 -31.99 12.90
N LEU A 1089 -11.10 -31.87 13.21
CA LEU A 1089 -12.00 -33.00 13.41
C LEU A 1089 -13.05 -33.04 12.30
N GLN A 1090 -13.08 -34.12 11.53
CA GLN A 1090 -14.13 -34.37 10.55
C GLN A 1090 -15.19 -35.33 11.10
N ARG A 1091 -14.78 -36.52 11.55
CA ARG A 1091 -15.71 -37.51 12.14
C ARG A 1091 -15.21 -38.10 13.44
N LYS A 1092 -14.04 -38.75 13.41
CA LYS A 1092 -13.41 -39.33 14.60
C LYS A 1092 -11.92 -39.07 14.56
N SER A 1093 -11.32 -38.78 15.70
CA SER A 1093 -9.89 -38.56 15.84
C SER A 1093 -9.39 -39.14 17.15
N LYS A 1094 -8.19 -39.73 17.14
CA LYS A 1094 -7.46 -40.13 18.34
C LYS A 1094 -6.19 -39.30 18.43
N VAL A 1095 -6.01 -38.62 19.55
CA VAL A 1095 -4.94 -37.65 19.74
C VAL A 1095 -4.17 -38.00 21.01
N LYS A 1096 -2.86 -38.21 20.84
CA LYS A 1096 -1.91 -38.39 21.95
C LYS A 1096 -1.37 -37.03 22.38
N LEU A 1097 -1.41 -36.76 23.68
CA LEU A 1097 -0.81 -35.63 24.38
C LEU A 1097 0.22 -36.18 25.39
N GLU A 1098 1.39 -35.57 25.46
CA GLU A 1098 2.48 -35.98 26.33
C GLU A 1098 2.96 -34.77 27.13
N PHE A 1099 3.22 -34.93 28.43
CA PHE A 1099 3.77 -33.91 29.31
C PHE A 1099 4.49 -34.53 30.50
N ALA A 1100 5.49 -33.84 31.04
CA ALA A 1100 6.28 -34.34 32.15
C ALA A 1100 5.51 -34.31 33.49
N ALA A 1101 5.63 -35.38 34.27
CA ALA A 1101 5.17 -35.44 35.64
C ALA A 1101 6.00 -34.48 36.54
N PRO A 1102 5.38 -33.79 37.51
CA PRO A 1102 6.09 -32.89 38.41
C PRO A 1102 7.06 -33.67 39.32
N ALA A 1103 8.09 -32.99 39.80
CA ALA A 1103 9.08 -33.57 40.72
C ALA A 1103 8.48 -33.93 42.10
N ASP A 1104 7.40 -33.24 42.49
CA ASP A 1104 6.71 -33.47 43.75
C ASP A 1104 5.80 -34.70 43.66
N THR A 1105 5.98 -35.64 44.58
CA THR A 1105 5.17 -36.87 44.67
C THR A 1105 3.75 -36.61 45.21
N GLY A 1106 2.87 -37.59 44.99
CA GLY A 1106 1.50 -37.60 45.47
C GLY A 1106 0.46 -37.29 44.39
N ARG A 1107 -0.80 -37.20 44.81
CA ARG A 1107 -1.95 -37.00 43.91
C ARG A 1107 -1.96 -35.61 43.31
N LYS A 1108 -1.77 -35.52 41.99
CA LYS A 1108 -1.83 -34.26 41.23
C LYS A 1108 -3.13 -34.19 40.44
N SER A 1109 -3.70 -33.00 40.34
CA SER A 1109 -4.95 -32.76 39.60
C SER A 1109 -4.68 -31.86 38.41
N TYR A 1110 -5.19 -32.25 37.26
CA TYR A 1110 -5.05 -31.55 35.99
C TYR A 1110 -6.42 -31.36 35.36
N THR A 1111 -6.49 -30.43 34.42
CA THR A 1111 -7.69 -30.16 33.63
C THR A 1111 -7.35 -30.30 32.16
N LEU A 1112 -8.13 -31.12 31.44
CA LEU A 1112 -8.13 -31.23 29.99
C LEU A 1112 -9.20 -30.29 29.43
N TYR A 1113 -8.79 -29.32 28.61
CA TYR A 1113 -9.65 -28.40 27.89
C TYR A 1113 -9.72 -28.80 26.42
N PHE A 1114 -10.92 -28.74 25.86
CA PHE A 1114 -11.17 -28.87 24.43
C PHE A 1114 -11.84 -27.60 23.94
N MET A 1115 -11.06 -26.73 23.30
CA MET A 1115 -11.47 -25.37 22.93
C MET A 1115 -11.65 -25.25 21.43
N CYS A 1116 -12.77 -24.67 20.98
CA CYS A 1116 -13.00 -24.36 19.57
C CYS A 1116 -12.33 -23.04 19.19
N ASP A 1117 -11.93 -22.87 17.92
CA ASP A 1117 -11.42 -21.60 17.41
C ASP A 1117 -12.47 -20.68 16.78
N SER A 1118 -13.70 -21.17 16.69
CA SER A 1118 -14.73 -20.61 15.81
C SER A 1118 -16.11 -20.43 16.46
N TYR A 1119 -16.52 -21.29 17.40
CA TYR A 1119 -17.82 -21.22 18.06
C TYR A 1119 -17.65 -21.01 19.56
N LEU A 1120 -18.58 -20.28 20.18
CA LEU A 1120 -18.68 -20.14 21.63
C LEU A 1120 -19.72 -21.14 22.17
N GLY A 1121 -19.44 -21.73 23.34
CA GLY A 1121 -20.38 -22.62 24.04
C GLY A 1121 -20.28 -24.10 23.67
N CYS A 1122 -19.26 -24.49 22.91
CA CYS A 1122 -18.92 -25.89 22.63
C CYS A 1122 -17.60 -26.34 23.30
N ASP A 1123 -17.02 -25.47 24.13
CA ASP A 1123 -15.80 -25.77 24.86
C ASP A 1123 -16.09 -26.75 26.00
N GLN A 1124 -15.20 -27.72 26.21
CA GLN A 1124 -15.38 -28.77 27.22
C GLN A 1124 -14.19 -28.83 28.18
N GLU A 1125 -14.46 -29.09 29.45
CA GLU A 1125 -13.44 -29.18 30.50
C GLU A 1125 -13.62 -30.47 31.31
N TYR A 1126 -12.53 -31.24 31.45
CA TYR A 1126 -12.52 -32.48 32.21
C TYR A 1126 -11.38 -32.49 33.23
N ASN A 1127 -11.73 -32.58 34.50
CA ASN A 1127 -10.76 -32.72 35.58
C ASN A 1127 -10.35 -34.19 35.72
N PHE A 1128 -9.05 -34.44 35.83
CA PHE A 1128 -8.49 -35.76 36.09
C PHE A 1128 -7.36 -35.67 37.12
N SER A 1129 -7.00 -36.80 37.72
CA SER A 1129 -5.91 -36.87 38.67
C SER A 1129 -4.97 -38.02 38.37
N VAL A 1130 -3.68 -37.81 38.60
CA VAL A 1130 -2.63 -38.82 38.44
C VAL A 1130 -1.86 -38.91 39.77
N ASP A 1131 -1.60 -40.12 40.23
CA ASP A 1131 -0.79 -40.37 41.43
C ASP A 1131 0.68 -40.51 41.02
N VAL A 1132 1.52 -39.55 41.42
CA VAL A 1132 2.94 -39.53 41.06
C VAL A 1132 3.77 -40.20 42.16
N GLY A 1133 4.45 -41.30 41.83
CA GLY A 1133 5.34 -42.05 42.72
C GLY A 1133 6.74 -41.44 42.86
N GLU A 1134 7.52 -41.90 43.85
CA GLU A 1134 8.91 -41.47 44.07
C GLU A 1134 9.80 -41.78 42.86
N ALA A 1135 10.74 -40.86 42.56
CA ALA A 1135 11.74 -41.07 41.54
C ALA A 1135 12.56 -42.33 41.87
N ALA A 1136 12.94 -43.10 40.84
CA ALA A 1136 13.81 -44.25 41.05
C ALA A 1136 15.12 -43.78 41.71
N GLY A 1137 15.42 -44.30 42.90
CA GLY A 1137 16.74 -44.14 43.49
C GLY A 1137 17.79 -44.69 42.53
N LEU A 1138 18.89 -43.95 42.35
CA LEU A 1138 20.12 -44.46 41.74
C LEU A 1138 20.69 -45.53 42.67
N ASP A 1139 20.14 -46.74 42.63
CA ASP A 1139 20.77 -47.94 43.19
C ASP A 1139 20.50 -49.13 42.26
N GLU A 1140 21.59 -49.59 41.64
CA GLU A 1140 21.83 -50.85 40.91
C GLU A 1140 21.13 -51.10 39.56
N GLU A 1141 21.77 -50.67 38.46
CA GLU A 1141 22.27 -51.54 37.37
C GLU A 1141 23.40 -50.88 36.55
#